data_AF-A0A8T3LPH0-F1
#
_entry.id   AF-A0A8T3LPH0-F1
#
_cell.length_a   1.000
_cell.length_b   1.000
_cell.length_c   1.000
_cell.angle_alpha   90.00
_cell.angle_beta   90.00
_cell.angle_gamma   90.00
#
_symmetry.space_group_name_H-M   'P 1'
#
loop_
_entity.id
_entity.type
_entity.pdbx_description
1 polymer ?
#
loop_
_entity_poly.entity_id
_entity_poly.type
_entity_poly.pdbx_seq_one_letter_code
_entity_poly.pdbx_strand_id
1 'polypeptide(L)'
;MRPTGSLVPSVRYRRWDGTQSLPDLDADEILETLSDDVMAEGDLSEALRRLMQRGIRRPVDGSGRPDLAGLRELLGRLAQRRRELLERYRLGDVLADVREELDAIIETERHGIERRMGEAGSPSAGDASLRQMLSDMASRRQAALDALPEDPGGRIRGLQEYDFLEPAARDRFDALQERLRGQVLDSYFRGLSESIRDVTPEALAANREMVRDLNHLLEERLDGGDPDPSEFLARHGRFFPGARTLDDIIEQLAQRMAAMQSLLASMTPAQRDELRSMMDALLRDDRLRWDLAQLAATLDELLPDGLGDRMAFRGDEPLSLEGALQQMGRIERMDRLAERLAAGGEGFGVPDADVDEVRELLDERSAQELQALRDLARTLEEAGYIERDGERMELTPRGTRKLGQKVLDELFRRLRRDAFGGHGVDRRGLGGERTEESRPYEFGRPFHLDLRRTLANALAREENGHQSRGMGPLRLSPADFSVFETEQLTDASTVLLVDMSRSMLLRGCFLAAKKMAVALDTLIRTQFPRDELHVVGFAYYAREIRPGALAGLSWQGYEYGTNLQHGLMLARRLLARSHRGNREIIVITDGEPTAHFEAGQVEFSYPPTRRTIQETLREVARCTREGITINTFMLERSRTLTEFVERMTRLNRGRAFYATPERLGEYVLVDYVGKKAPTV
;
A
#
# COMPACT_ATOMS: atom_id res chain seq x y z
N MET A 1 44.10 22.96 -32.23
CA MET A 1 43.16 22.79 -31.11
C MET A 1 41.84 22.28 -31.67
N ARG A 2 41.49 21.01 -31.42
CA ARG A 2 40.16 20.46 -31.76
C ARG A 2 39.24 20.65 -30.55
N PRO A 3 37.97 21.04 -30.72
CA PRO A 3 37.06 21.21 -29.61
C PRO A 3 36.67 19.84 -29.06
N THR A 4 36.83 19.67 -27.75
CA THR A 4 36.36 18.52 -26.98
C THR A 4 34.83 18.50 -27.00
N GLY A 5 34.26 17.53 -27.70
CA GLY A 5 32.83 17.25 -27.70
C GLY A 5 32.37 16.81 -26.31
N SER A 6 31.30 17.44 -25.85
CA SER A 6 30.50 17.04 -24.69
C SER A 6 30.17 15.54 -24.77
N LEU A 7 30.56 14.79 -23.74
CA LEU A 7 30.15 13.41 -23.52
C LEU A 7 28.67 13.41 -23.13
N VAL A 8 27.79 13.27 -24.12
CA VAL A 8 26.39 12.95 -23.87
C VAL A 8 26.36 11.56 -23.21
N PRO A 9 25.80 11.38 -22.01
CA PRO A 9 25.72 10.07 -21.39
C PRO A 9 24.91 9.15 -22.31
N SER A 10 25.55 8.08 -22.79
CA SER A 10 24.87 7.08 -23.61
C SER A 10 23.91 6.29 -22.72
N VAL A 11 22.63 6.68 -22.72
CA VAL A 11 21.58 5.93 -22.03
C VAL A 11 21.31 4.66 -22.85
N ARG A 12 21.65 3.50 -22.29
CA ARG A 12 21.42 2.20 -22.92
C ARG A 12 20.15 1.59 -22.34
N TYR A 13 19.07 1.60 -23.11
CA TYR A 13 17.83 0.94 -22.74
C TYR A 13 18.00 -0.58 -22.86
N ARG A 14 17.68 -1.31 -21.79
CA ARG A 14 17.54 -2.77 -21.80
C ARG A 14 16.09 -3.11 -21.49
N ARG A 15 15.61 -4.26 -21.99
CA ARG A 15 14.32 -4.80 -21.60
C ARG A 15 14.38 -5.09 -20.09
N TRP A 16 13.37 -4.66 -19.35
CA TRP A 16 13.25 -4.92 -17.91
C TRP A 16 13.23 -6.44 -17.68
N ASP A 17 14.16 -6.94 -16.87
CA ASP A 17 14.32 -8.35 -16.55
C ASP A 17 14.18 -8.62 -15.04
N GLY A 18 13.83 -7.60 -14.25
CA GLY A 18 13.64 -7.70 -12.81
C GLY A 18 14.92 -7.51 -11.98
N THR A 19 16.10 -7.50 -12.61
CA THR A 19 17.38 -7.28 -11.90
C THR A 19 17.73 -5.80 -11.72
N GLN A 20 16.95 -4.90 -12.29
CA GLN A 20 17.13 -3.46 -12.15
C GLN A 20 16.63 -3.00 -10.78
N SER A 21 17.45 -2.25 -10.04
CA SER A 21 17.03 -1.61 -8.79
C SER A 21 15.97 -0.55 -9.05
N LEU A 22 14.84 -0.61 -8.34
CA LEU A 22 13.92 0.52 -8.24
C LEU A 22 14.66 1.69 -7.54
N PRO A 23 14.66 2.92 -8.10
CA PRO A 23 15.21 4.09 -7.42
C PRO A 23 14.53 4.25 -6.06
N ASP A 24 15.25 4.55 -4.97
CA ASP A 24 14.65 4.74 -3.64
C ASP A 24 13.54 5.80 -3.65
N LEU A 25 12.53 5.62 -2.81
CA LEU A 25 11.48 6.63 -2.64
C LEU A 25 12.07 7.82 -1.88
N ASP A 26 11.86 9.03 -2.41
CA ASP A 26 12.16 10.24 -1.67
C ASP A 26 11.10 10.46 -0.57
N ALA A 27 11.54 10.80 0.64
CA ALA A 27 10.65 11.12 1.74
C ALA A 27 9.69 12.27 1.40
N ASP A 28 10.13 13.21 0.57
CA ASP A 28 9.28 14.30 0.09
C ASP A 28 8.15 13.82 -0.83
N GLU A 29 8.40 12.80 -1.66
CA GLU A 29 7.42 12.19 -2.58
C GLU A 29 6.40 11.37 -1.80
N ILE A 30 6.86 10.61 -0.79
CA ILE A 30 5.97 9.85 0.10
C ILE A 30 5.05 10.82 0.84
N LEU A 31 5.59 11.88 1.45
CA LEU A 31 4.80 12.86 2.18
C LEU A 31 3.82 13.61 1.28
N GLU A 32 4.21 13.92 0.03
CA GLU A 32 3.31 14.52 -0.97
C GLU A 32 2.14 13.60 -1.28
N THR A 33 2.39 12.30 -1.48
CA THR A 33 1.33 11.33 -1.78
C THR A 33 0.41 11.09 -0.59
N LEU A 34 0.93 11.19 0.64
CA LEU A 34 0.15 11.09 1.88
C LEU A 34 -0.64 12.36 2.20
N SER A 35 -0.27 13.51 1.63
CA SER A 35 -0.80 14.81 2.03
C SER A 35 -2.32 14.87 2.03
N ASP A 36 -2.95 14.38 0.96
CA ASP A 36 -4.41 14.39 0.83
C ASP A 36 -5.09 13.47 1.86
N ASP A 37 -4.55 12.27 2.05
CA ASP A 37 -5.10 11.26 2.96
C ASP A 37 -4.95 11.71 4.43
N VAL A 38 -3.77 12.24 4.81
CA VAL A 38 -3.51 12.82 6.14
C VAL A 38 -4.40 14.03 6.41
N MET A 39 -4.59 14.90 5.42
CA MET A 39 -5.49 16.05 5.56
C MET A 39 -6.95 15.63 5.70
N ALA A 40 -7.39 14.59 5.00
CA ALA A 40 -8.76 14.10 5.08
C ALA A 40 -9.10 13.51 6.45
N GLU A 41 -8.22 12.67 6.99
CA GLU A 41 -8.58 11.81 8.14
C GLU A 41 -7.97 12.28 9.45
N GLY A 42 -6.84 12.99 9.39
CA GLY A 42 -6.08 13.42 10.57
C GLY A 42 -5.30 12.28 11.24
N ASP A 43 -5.35 11.06 10.71
CA ASP A 43 -4.57 9.91 11.16
C ASP A 43 -3.53 9.51 10.10
N LEU A 44 -2.26 9.68 10.46
CA LEU A 44 -1.12 9.33 9.62
C LEU A 44 -1.01 7.82 9.38
N SER A 45 -1.38 7.00 10.36
CA SER A 45 -1.26 5.53 10.29
C SER A 45 -2.24 4.96 9.28
N GLU A 46 -3.49 5.44 9.29
CA GLU A 46 -4.50 5.05 8.32
C GLU A 46 -4.16 5.57 6.90
N ALA A 47 -3.64 6.80 6.79
CA ALA A 47 -3.16 7.33 5.52
C ALA A 47 -2.02 6.48 4.92
N LEU A 48 -1.06 6.07 5.75
CA LEU A 48 0.02 5.15 5.34
C LEU A 48 -0.52 3.78 4.93
N ARG A 49 -1.43 3.19 5.72
CA ARG A 49 -2.07 1.91 5.38
C ARG A 49 -2.76 1.96 4.01
N ARG A 50 -3.51 3.04 3.73
CA ARG A 50 -4.16 3.23 2.42
C ARG A 50 -3.17 3.42 1.29
N LEU A 51 -2.10 4.18 1.53
CA LEU A 51 -1.01 4.32 0.56
C LEU A 51 -0.41 2.96 0.22
N MET A 52 -0.16 2.11 1.22
CA MET A 52 0.36 0.77 1.01
C MET A 52 -0.59 -0.14 0.23
N GLN A 53 -1.89 -0.06 0.52
CA GLN A 53 -2.91 -0.79 -0.24
C GLN A 53 -2.99 -0.32 -1.71
N ARG A 54 -2.93 0.99 -1.95
CA ARG A 54 -3.10 1.61 -3.27
C ARG A 54 -1.83 1.58 -4.12
N GLY A 55 -0.66 1.66 -3.50
CA GLY A 55 0.63 1.94 -4.16
C GLY A 55 0.83 3.42 -4.47
N ILE A 56 2.01 3.73 -5.02
CA ILE A 56 2.40 5.08 -5.46
C ILE A 56 2.45 5.09 -6.98
N ARG A 57 1.68 5.98 -7.61
CA ARG A 57 1.65 6.13 -9.07
C ARG A 57 2.53 7.29 -9.49
N ARG A 58 3.17 7.15 -10.65
CA ARG A 58 3.99 8.18 -11.27
C ARG A 58 3.15 9.43 -11.58
N PRO A 59 3.69 10.64 -11.36
CA PRO A 59 3.12 11.87 -11.88
C PRO A 59 3.07 11.89 -13.42
N VAL A 60 2.01 12.50 -13.99
CA VAL A 60 1.69 12.46 -15.43
C VAL A 60 2.76 13.13 -16.31
N ASP A 61 3.68 13.91 -15.75
CA ASP A 61 4.73 14.65 -16.46
C ASP A 61 5.95 13.79 -16.89
N GLY A 62 5.95 12.49 -16.58
CA GLY A 62 6.85 11.50 -17.19
C GLY A 62 8.31 11.56 -16.73
N SER A 63 8.69 12.51 -15.87
CA SER A 63 9.97 12.54 -15.16
C SER A 63 9.82 11.91 -13.78
N GLY A 64 10.15 10.63 -13.64
CA GLY A 64 10.10 9.99 -12.32
C GLY A 64 10.25 8.47 -12.31
N ARG A 65 10.31 7.95 -11.08
CA ARG A 65 10.34 6.51 -10.74
C ARG A 65 9.19 5.76 -11.44
N PRO A 66 9.35 4.46 -11.79
CA PRO A 66 8.22 3.62 -12.19
C PRO A 66 7.18 3.50 -11.06
N ASP A 67 5.92 3.22 -11.43
CA ASP A 67 4.83 2.99 -10.48
C ASP A 67 5.22 1.93 -9.45
N LEU A 68 5.02 2.24 -8.17
CA LEU A 68 5.14 1.28 -7.09
C LEU A 68 3.77 0.63 -6.87
N ALA A 69 3.69 -0.65 -7.19
CA ALA A 69 2.50 -1.46 -6.96
C ALA A 69 2.13 -1.46 -5.46
N GLY A 70 0.84 -1.36 -5.17
CA GLY A 70 0.32 -1.53 -3.81
C GLY A 70 0.03 -2.99 -3.49
N LEU A 71 -0.31 -3.27 -2.23
CA LEU A 71 -0.70 -4.61 -1.78
C LEU A 71 -1.88 -5.18 -2.58
N ARG A 72 -2.84 -4.35 -2.98
CA ARG A 72 -3.98 -4.80 -3.81
C ARG A 72 -3.53 -5.31 -5.18
N GLU A 73 -2.50 -4.71 -5.75
CA GLU A 73 -1.96 -5.15 -7.04
C GLU A 73 -1.14 -6.43 -6.89
N LEU A 74 -0.34 -6.54 -5.82
CA LEU A 74 0.37 -7.79 -5.49
C LEU A 74 -0.60 -8.96 -5.28
N LEU A 75 -1.69 -8.74 -4.53
CA LEU A 75 -2.79 -9.71 -4.40
C LEU A 75 -3.41 -10.06 -5.76
N GLY A 76 -3.61 -9.07 -6.62
CA GLY A 76 -4.07 -9.28 -8.00
C GLY A 76 -3.13 -10.16 -8.81
N ARG A 77 -1.81 -9.96 -8.69
CA ARG A 77 -0.78 -10.78 -9.34
C ARG A 77 -0.74 -12.21 -8.80
N LEU A 78 -0.87 -12.40 -7.47
CA LEU A 78 -1.01 -13.73 -6.87
C LEU A 78 -2.24 -14.47 -7.41
N ALA A 79 -3.39 -13.80 -7.40
CA ALA A 79 -4.63 -14.38 -7.91
C ALA A 79 -4.53 -14.72 -9.42
N GLN A 80 -3.86 -13.87 -10.21
CA GLN A 80 -3.60 -14.16 -11.61
C GLN A 80 -2.68 -15.37 -11.77
N ARG A 81 -1.56 -15.41 -11.05
CA ARG A 81 -0.60 -16.50 -11.13
C ARG A 81 -1.21 -17.84 -10.71
N ARG A 82 -2.10 -17.81 -9.71
CA ARG A 82 -2.88 -18.97 -9.27
C ARG A 82 -3.78 -19.50 -10.39
N ARG A 83 -4.52 -18.61 -11.06
CA ARG A 83 -5.36 -18.97 -12.21
C ARG A 83 -4.53 -19.58 -13.33
N GLU A 84 -3.39 -18.98 -13.67
CA GLU A 84 -2.49 -19.51 -14.72
C GLU A 84 -2.04 -20.95 -14.44
N LEU A 85 -1.75 -21.31 -13.18
CA LEU A 85 -1.39 -22.68 -12.82
C LEU A 85 -2.57 -23.65 -12.98
N LEU A 86 -3.75 -23.27 -12.50
CA LEU A 86 -4.97 -24.10 -12.60
C LEU A 86 -5.46 -24.26 -14.05
N GLU A 87 -5.24 -23.25 -14.90
CA GLU A 87 -5.63 -23.25 -16.32
C GLU A 87 -4.61 -23.93 -17.24
N ARG A 88 -3.34 -24.04 -16.82
CA ARG A 88 -2.31 -24.72 -17.64
C ARG A 88 -2.37 -26.23 -17.52
N TYR A 89 -2.56 -26.72 -16.30
CA TYR A 89 -2.40 -28.14 -15.98
C TYR A 89 -3.73 -28.87 -15.81
N ARG A 90 -3.70 -30.19 -16.01
CA ARG A 90 -4.80 -31.13 -15.68
C ARG A 90 -4.31 -32.26 -14.77
N LEU A 91 -5.12 -32.58 -13.76
CA LEU A 91 -4.96 -33.74 -12.87
C LEU A 91 -5.63 -34.99 -13.46
N GLY A 92 -5.37 -35.28 -14.73
CA GLY A 92 -5.99 -36.40 -15.44
C GLY A 92 -5.48 -37.74 -14.93
N ASP A 93 -4.55 -38.34 -15.66
CA ASP A 93 -4.02 -39.66 -15.33
C ASP A 93 -2.65 -39.59 -14.65
N VAL A 94 -2.69 -39.24 -13.38
CA VAL A 94 -1.52 -38.88 -12.55
C VAL A 94 -0.55 -40.06 -12.36
N LEU A 95 -1.02 -41.30 -12.59
CA LEU A 95 -0.22 -42.54 -12.49
C LEU A 95 0.22 -43.09 -13.85
N ALA A 96 -0.02 -42.37 -14.96
CA ALA A 96 0.37 -42.81 -16.30
C ALA A 96 1.86 -43.13 -16.40
N ASP A 97 2.71 -42.21 -15.92
CA ASP A 97 4.17 -42.38 -15.92
C ASP A 97 4.61 -43.63 -15.15
N VAL A 98 3.90 -44.00 -14.08
CA VAL A 98 4.21 -45.18 -13.28
C VAL A 98 3.89 -46.45 -14.06
N ARG A 99 2.74 -46.48 -14.73
CA ARG A 99 2.35 -47.64 -15.56
C ARG A 99 3.28 -47.80 -16.75
N GLU A 100 3.61 -46.70 -17.43
CA GLU A 100 4.55 -46.71 -18.56
C GLU A 100 5.94 -47.23 -18.15
N GLU A 101 6.46 -46.82 -16.99
CA GLU A 101 7.76 -47.30 -16.50
C GLU A 101 7.70 -48.79 -16.11
N LEU A 102 6.61 -49.23 -15.46
CA LEU A 102 6.40 -50.65 -15.15
C LEU A 102 6.27 -51.50 -16.42
N ASP A 103 5.62 -51.00 -17.46
CA ASP A 103 5.55 -51.66 -18.77
C ASP A 103 6.94 -51.78 -19.39
N ALA A 104 7.72 -50.70 -19.38
CA ALA A 104 9.09 -50.70 -19.89
C ALA A 104 10.00 -51.71 -19.14
N ILE A 105 9.84 -51.84 -17.81
CA ILE A 105 10.55 -52.84 -17.00
C ILE A 105 10.17 -54.26 -17.41
N ILE A 106 8.87 -54.54 -17.53
CA ILE A 106 8.37 -55.87 -17.93
C ILE A 106 8.84 -56.21 -19.34
N GLU A 107 8.77 -55.27 -20.28
CA GLU A 107 9.24 -55.49 -21.67
C GLU A 107 10.76 -55.71 -21.72
N THR A 108 11.53 -55.02 -20.88
CA THR A 108 12.98 -55.26 -20.76
C THR A 108 13.26 -56.69 -20.28
N GLU A 109 12.51 -57.18 -19.29
CA GLU A 109 12.63 -58.56 -18.79
C GLU A 109 12.17 -59.58 -19.85
N ARG A 110 11.07 -59.34 -20.56
CA ARG A 110 10.57 -60.19 -21.64
C ARG A 110 11.61 -60.36 -22.75
N HIS A 111 12.21 -59.27 -23.22
CA HIS A 111 13.30 -59.32 -24.18
C HIS A 111 14.54 -60.04 -23.64
N GLY A 112 14.85 -59.89 -22.36
CA GLY A 112 15.93 -60.64 -21.69
C GLY A 112 15.68 -62.16 -21.72
N ILE A 113 14.45 -62.58 -21.42
CA ILE A 113 14.01 -63.99 -21.50
C ILE A 113 14.12 -64.51 -22.94
N GLU A 114 13.59 -63.78 -23.92
CA GLU A 114 13.64 -64.15 -25.34
C GLU A 114 15.08 -64.28 -25.86
N ARG A 115 15.95 -63.34 -25.50
CA ARG A 115 17.36 -63.36 -25.89
C ARG A 115 18.07 -64.60 -25.32
N ARG A 116 17.89 -64.90 -24.03
CA ARG A 116 18.47 -66.11 -23.41
C ARG A 116 17.91 -67.39 -24.03
N MET A 117 16.64 -67.41 -24.41
CA MET A 117 16.03 -68.52 -25.15
C MET A 117 16.63 -68.69 -26.54
N GLY A 118 16.87 -67.60 -27.26
CA GLY A 118 17.55 -67.61 -28.57
C GLY A 118 19.01 -68.08 -28.49
N GLU A 119 19.74 -67.65 -27.47
CA GLU A 119 21.12 -68.11 -27.20
C GLU A 119 21.17 -69.60 -26.84
N ALA A 120 20.20 -70.10 -26.07
CA ALA A 120 20.07 -71.52 -25.70
C ALA A 120 19.61 -72.43 -26.86
N GLY A 121 18.96 -71.87 -27.88
CA GLY A 121 18.50 -72.57 -29.09
C GLY A 121 19.58 -72.79 -30.16
N SER A 122 20.79 -72.23 -29.99
CA SER A 122 21.89 -72.36 -30.95
C SER A 122 22.50 -73.78 -30.92
N PRO A 123 22.75 -74.43 -32.08
CA PRO A 123 23.16 -75.84 -32.16
C PRO A 123 24.52 -76.17 -31.51
N SER A 124 25.28 -75.17 -31.04
CA SER A 124 26.58 -75.36 -30.37
C SER A 124 26.52 -75.48 -28.84
N ALA A 125 25.37 -75.26 -28.21
CA ALA A 125 25.22 -75.30 -26.75
C ALA A 125 24.47 -76.56 -26.28
N GLY A 126 25.20 -77.55 -25.77
CA GLY A 126 24.79 -78.51 -24.71
C GLY A 126 23.57 -79.43 -24.88
N ASP A 127 23.49 -80.42 -23.97
CA ASP A 127 22.49 -81.49 -23.87
C ASP A 127 21.02 -81.07 -24.07
N ALA A 128 20.24 -81.91 -24.76
CA ALA A 128 18.80 -81.69 -25.02
C ALA A 128 17.98 -81.48 -23.73
N SER A 129 18.38 -82.12 -22.62
CA SER A 129 17.73 -81.95 -21.32
C SER A 129 17.90 -80.55 -20.74
N LEU A 130 19.03 -79.90 -20.97
CA LEU A 130 19.29 -78.53 -20.48
C LEU A 130 18.41 -77.52 -21.22
N ARG A 131 18.22 -77.70 -22.54
CA ARG A 131 17.34 -76.85 -23.35
C ARG A 131 15.89 -76.92 -22.91
N GLN A 132 15.42 -78.12 -22.58
CA GLN A 132 14.05 -78.30 -22.10
C GLN A 132 13.83 -77.64 -20.73
N MET A 133 14.78 -77.79 -19.80
CA MET A 133 14.71 -77.11 -18.50
C MET A 133 14.73 -75.58 -18.63
N LEU A 134 15.58 -75.03 -19.50
CA LEU A 134 15.64 -73.58 -19.76
C LEU A 134 14.33 -73.06 -20.39
N SER A 135 13.76 -73.82 -21.33
CA SER A 135 12.45 -73.52 -21.92
C SER A 135 11.33 -73.53 -20.88
N ASP A 136 11.29 -74.56 -20.03
CA ASP A 136 10.27 -74.67 -18.98
C ASP A 136 10.39 -73.52 -17.96
N MET A 137 11.62 -73.10 -17.63
CA MET A 137 11.86 -71.94 -16.77
C MET A 137 11.43 -70.62 -17.43
N ALA A 138 11.75 -70.41 -18.71
CA ALA A 138 11.34 -69.23 -19.46
C ALA A 138 9.81 -69.13 -19.58
N SER A 139 9.13 -70.24 -19.93
CA SER A 139 7.67 -70.27 -20.01
C SER A 139 6.99 -69.99 -18.67
N ARG A 140 7.53 -70.52 -17.57
CA ARG A 140 7.03 -70.19 -16.22
C ARG A 140 7.20 -68.72 -15.87
N ARG A 141 8.35 -68.14 -16.21
CA ARG A 141 8.66 -66.71 -15.99
C ARG A 141 7.75 -65.81 -16.81
N GLN A 142 7.47 -66.16 -18.06
CA GLN A 142 6.57 -65.41 -18.91
C GLN A 142 5.12 -65.50 -18.42
N ALA A 143 4.66 -66.69 -18.04
CA ALA A 143 3.34 -66.87 -17.41
C ALA A 143 3.21 -66.08 -16.09
N ALA A 144 4.28 -65.94 -15.31
CA ALA A 144 4.29 -65.13 -14.10
C ALA A 144 4.16 -63.63 -14.39
N LEU A 145 4.82 -63.13 -15.45
CA LEU A 145 4.67 -61.74 -15.90
C LEU A 145 3.26 -61.47 -16.47
N ASP A 146 2.67 -62.43 -17.18
CA ASP A 146 1.32 -62.32 -17.75
C ASP A 146 0.22 -62.40 -16.68
N ALA A 147 0.51 -63.00 -15.52
CA ALA A 147 -0.41 -63.12 -14.40
C ALA A 147 -0.39 -61.90 -13.45
N LEU A 148 0.45 -60.89 -13.72
CA LEU A 148 0.50 -59.68 -12.90
C LEU A 148 -0.82 -58.91 -12.99
N PRO A 149 -1.31 -58.32 -11.87
CA PRO A 149 -2.49 -57.46 -11.89
C PRO A 149 -2.35 -56.26 -12.82
N GLU A 150 -3.47 -55.66 -13.26
CA GLU A 150 -3.44 -54.45 -14.10
C GLU A 150 -3.10 -53.18 -13.29
N ASP A 151 -3.36 -53.17 -11.97
CA ASP A 151 -3.12 -52.01 -11.11
C ASP A 151 -1.63 -51.85 -10.74
N PRO A 152 -1.11 -50.61 -10.67
CA PRO A 152 0.31 -50.37 -10.37
C PRO A 152 0.80 -51.02 -9.07
N GLY A 153 0.01 -51.00 -8.00
CA GLY A 153 0.39 -51.56 -6.71
C GLY A 153 0.47 -53.09 -6.71
N GLY A 154 -0.44 -53.75 -7.41
CA GLY A 154 -0.41 -55.19 -7.65
C GLY A 154 0.82 -55.60 -8.46
N ARG A 155 1.15 -54.86 -9.51
CA ARG A 155 2.36 -55.08 -10.32
C ARG A 155 3.64 -54.91 -9.52
N ILE A 156 3.73 -53.85 -8.72
CA ILE A 156 4.88 -53.62 -7.83
C ILE A 156 5.05 -54.80 -6.86
N ARG A 157 3.98 -55.28 -6.21
CA ARG A 157 4.06 -56.45 -5.31
C ARG A 157 4.51 -57.71 -6.03
N GLY A 158 3.92 -58.00 -7.19
CA GLY A 158 4.30 -59.18 -7.97
C GLY A 158 5.75 -59.13 -8.45
N LEU A 159 6.24 -57.96 -8.88
CA LEU A 159 7.62 -57.77 -9.30
C LEU A 159 8.61 -57.77 -8.13
N GLN A 160 8.19 -57.39 -6.92
CA GLN A 160 9.05 -57.49 -5.72
C GLN A 160 9.37 -58.94 -5.36
N GLU A 161 8.42 -59.86 -5.57
CA GLU A 161 8.59 -61.31 -5.33
C GLU A 161 9.16 -62.03 -6.56
N TYR A 162 9.22 -61.35 -7.71
CA TYR A 162 9.75 -61.88 -8.95
C TYR A 162 11.28 -61.95 -8.96
N ASP A 163 11.80 -63.10 -9.38
CA ASP A 163 13.23 -63.30 -9.59
C ASP A 163 13.58 -62.86 -11.01
N PHE A 164 14.32 -61.76 -11.19
CA PHE A 164 14.63 -61.19 -12.51
C PHE A 164 15.75 -61.95 -13.22
N LEU A 165 15.60 -62.20 -14.52
CA LEU A 165 16.63 -62.80 -15.36
C LEU A 165 17.58 -61.73 -15.93
N GLU A 166 17.06 -60.54 -16.25
CA GLU A 166 17.83 -59.43 -16.81
C GLU A 166 18.23 -58.43 -15.71
N PRO A 167 19.53 -58.25 -15.42
CA PRO A 167 19.97 -57.31 -14.38
C PRO A 167 19.51 -55.87 -14.63
N ALA A 168 19.45 -55.43 -15.88
CA ALA A 168 18.99 -54.09 -16.23
C ALA A 168 17.50 -53.85 -15.89
N ALA A 169 16.66 -54.89 -15.96
CA ALA A 169 15.25 -54.79 -15.56
C ALA A 169 15.13 -54.69 -14.03
N ARG A 170 15.96 -55.45 -13.30
CA ARG A 170 16.04 -55.39 -11.84
C ARG A 170 16.47 -54.01 -11.35
N ASP A 171 17.56 -53.47 -11.90
CA ASP A 171 18.09 -52.17 -11.49
C ASP A 171 17.08 -51.04 -11.73
N ARG A 172 16.37 -51.07 -12.87
CA ARG A 172 15.28 -50.12 -13.16
C ARG A 172 14.11 -50.25 -12.19
N PHE A 173 13.73 -51.48 -11.83
CA PHE A 173 12.66 -51.71 -10.88
C PHE A 173 13.02 -51.21 -9.48
N ASP A 174 14.21 -51.53 -8.99
CA ASP A 174 14.69 -51.08 -7.68
C ASP A 174 14.75 -49.54 -7.65
N ALA A 175 15.25 -48.89 -8.72
CA ALA A 175 15.27 -47.43 -8.84
C ALA A 175 13.86 -46.80 -8.89
N LEU A 176 12.91 -47.42 -9.60
CA LEU A 176 11.51 -46.97 -9.61
C LEU A 176 10.90 -47.06 -8.21
N GLN A 177 11.10 -48.19 -7.53
CA GLN A 177 10.58 -48.41 -6.19
C GLN A 177 11.14 -47.38 -5.19
N GLU A 178 12.44 -47.10 -5.25
CA GLU A 178 13.07 -46.09 -4.42
C GLU A 178 12.51 -44.69 -4.69
N ARG A 179 12.38 -44.31 -5.96
CA ARG A 179 11.83 -43.00 -6.36
C ARG A 179 10.38 -42.82 -5.88
N LEU A 180 9.51 -43.81 -6.13
CA LEU A 180 8.11 -43.75 -5.70
C LEU A 180 7.97 -43.72 -4.18
N ARG A 181 8.78 -44.52 -3.46
CA ARG A 181 8.80 -44.49 -1.99
C ARG A 181 9.22 -43.12 -1.48
N GLY A 182 10.23 -42.51 -2.10
CA GLY A 182 10.65 -41.14 -1.83
C GLY A 182 9.50 -40.16 -2.02
N GLN A 183 8.87 -40.14 -3.19
CA GLN A 183 7.77 -39.24 -3.53
C GLN A 183 6.56 -39.36 -2.57
N VAL A 184 6.16 -40.58 -2.21
CA VAL A 184 5.06 -40.79 -1.25
C VAL A 184 5.43 -40.20 0.11
N LEU A 185 6.65 -40.45 0.61
CA LEU A 185 7.09 -39.90 1.89
C LEU A 185 7.25 -38.36 1.85
N ASP A 186 7.79 -37.83 0.75
CA ASP A 186 7.99 -36.37 0.55
C ASP A 186 6.64 -35.64 0.46
N SER A 187 5.58 -36.33 0.00
CA SER A 187 4.20 -35.79 -0.03
C SER A 187 3.65 -35.52 1.38
N TYR A 188 4.06 -36.30 2.38
CA TYR A 188 3.73 -36.09 3.79
C TYR A 188 4.76 -35.22 4.51
N PHE A 189 6.04 -35.27 4.09
CA PHE A 189 7.18 -34.65 4.77
C PHE A 189 8.12 -33.94 3.77
N ARG A 190 7.74 -32.73 3.34
CA ARG A 190 8.52 -31.90 2.41
C ARG A 190 9.91 -31.56 2.95
N GLY A 191 10.96 -31.71 2.12
CA GLY A 191 12.34 -31.28 2.43
C GLY A 191 13.36 -32.42 2.60
N LEU A 192 12.99 -33.65 2.23
CA LEU A 192 13.83 -34.83 2.43
C LEU A 192 15.00 -34.94 1.43
N SER A 193 14.84 -34.39 0.23
CA SER A 193 15.66 -34.70 -0.95
C SER A 193 17.04 -34.00 -1.00
N GLU A 194 17.27 -32.91 -0.27
CA GLU A 194 18.56 -32.19 -0.32
C GLU A 194 19.65 -32.78 0.60
N SER A 195 19.29 -33.54 1.63
CA SER A 195 20.25 -33.95 2.68
C SER A 195 20.57 -35.45 2.74
N ILE A 196 19.87 -36.30 1.98
CA ILE A 196 20.08 -37.75 2.03
C ILE A 196 20.00 -38.30 0.60
N ARG A 197 21.17 -38.45 -0.03
CA ARG A 197 21.30 -39.11 -1.34
C ARG A 197 21.08 -40.64 -1.28
N ASP A 198 20.93 -41.22 -0.09
CA ASP A 198 20.69 -42.65 0.09
C ASP A 198 19.58 -42.86 1.14
N VAL A 199 18.38 -43.27 0.71
CA VAL A 199 17.24 -43.53 1.62
C VAL A 199 17.51 -44.81 2.44
N THR A 200 18.33 -44.67 3.47
CA THR A 200 18.81 -45.76 4.32
C THR A 200 17.72 -46.26 5.28
N PRO A 201 17.80 -47.53 5.76
CA PRO A 201 16.91 -48.07 6.81
C PRO A 201 16.84 -47.20 8.07
N GLU A 202 17.90 -46.47 8.39
CA GLU A 202 18.00 -45.53 9.50
C GLU A 202 17.08 -44.30 9.32
N ALA A 203 16.93 -43.80 8.08
CA ALA A 203 16.03 -42.70 7.78
C ALA A 203 14.54 -43.08 8.01
N LEU A 204 14.18 -44.33 7.71
CA LEU A 204 12.84 -44.86 7.97
C LEU A 204 12.55 -45.00 9.47
N ALA A 205 13.53 -45.38 10.27
CA ALA A 205 13.39 -45.44 11.72
C ALA A 205 13.17 -44.04 12.31
N ALA A 206 13.91 -43.05 11.84
CA ALA A 206 13.75 -41.65 12.27
C ALA A 206 12.37 -41.08 11.91
N ASN A 207 11.82 -41.44 10.74
CA ASN A 207 10.48 -41.00 10.33
C ASN A 207 9.39 -41.60 11.23
N ARG A 208 9.52 -42.87 11.64
CA ARG A 208 8.58 -43.51 12.58
C ARG A 208 8.58 -42.83 13.93
N GLU A 209 9.77 -42.57 14.46
CA GLU A 209 9.93 -41.88 15.75
C GLU A 209 9.29 -40.50 15.71
N MET A 210 9.52 -39.75 14.63
CA MET A 210 8.88 -38.45 14.41
C MET A 210 7.34 -38.55 14.36
N VAL A 211 6.75 -39.45 13.57
CA VAL A 211 5.28 -39.55 13.47
C VAL A 211 4.68 -39.94 14.83
N ARG A 212 5.36 -40.82 15.58
CA ARG A 212 4.93 -41.21 16.91
C ARG A 212 4.98 -40.05 17.90
N ASP A 213 6.09 -39.31 17.93
CA ASP A 213 6.25 -38.15 18.81
C ASP A 213 5.23 -37.05 18.45
N LEU A 214 4.93 -36.89 17.16
CA LEU A 214 3.92 -35.96 16.67
C LEU A 214 2.49 -36.38 17.08
N ASN A 215 2.14 -37.66 16.95
CA ASN A 215 0.84 -38.15 17.41
C ASN A 215 0.64 -37.89 18.90
N HIS A 216 1.68 -38.10 19.72
CA HIS A 216 1.60 -37.80 21.15
C HIS A 216 1.30 -36.32 21.43
N LEU A 217 1.97 -35.39 20.72
CA LEU A 217 1.70 -33.95 20.87
C LEU A 217 0.28 -33.57 20.45
N LEU A 218 -0.20 -34.12 19.34
CA LEU A 218 -1.53 -33.81 18.82
C LEU A 218 -2.64 -34.42 19.68
N GLU A 219 -2.43 -35.61 20.24
CA GLU A 219 -3.34 -36.23 21.21
C GLU A 219 -3.43 -35.41 22.49
N GLU A 220 -2.30 -34.95 23.04
CA GLU A 220 -2.30 -34.10 24.24
C GLU A 220 -3.06 -32.78 23.99
N ARG A 221 -2.94 -32.21 22.78
CA ARG A 221 -3.72 -31.04 22.37
C ARG A 221 -5.21 -31.34 22.24
N LEU A 222 -5.57 -32.49 21.65
CA LEU A 222 -6.95 -32.96 21.50
C LEU A 222 -7.64 -33.17 22.86
N ASP A 223 -6.89 -33.69 23.84
CA ASP A 223 -7.35 -33.86 25.22
C ASP A 223 -7.48 -32.54 26.01
N GLY A 224 -7.20 -31.39 25.36
CA GLY A 224 -7.33 -30.05 25.93
C GLY A 224 -6.08 -29.52 26.62
N GLY A 225 -4.92 -30.16 26.43
CA GLY A 225 -3.61 -29.71 26.90
C GLY A 225 -2.98 -28.61 26.03
N ASP A 226 -1.87 -28.05 26.52
CA ASP A 226 -1.02 -27.10 25.79
C ASP A 226 0.42 -27.61 25.74
N PRO A 227 0.70 -28.61 24.87
CA PRO A 227 1.99 -29.28 24.87
C PRO A 227 3.09 -28.38 24.28
N ASP A 228 4.26 -28.39 24.92
CA ASP A 228 5.43 -27.63 24.46
C ASP A 228 6.13 -28.36 23.29
N PRO A 229 6.15 -27.78 22.07
CA PRO A 229 6.79 -28.41 20.92
C PRO A 229 8.32 -28.33 20.96
N SER A 230 8.94 -27.68 21.94
CA SER A 230 10.39 -27.41 21.95
C SER A 230 11.25 -28.68 21.88
N GLU A 231 10.88 -29.74 22.61
CA GLU A 231 11.61 -31.02 22.57
C GLU A 231 11.44 -31.72 21.21
N PHE A 232 10.23 -31.65 20.66
CA PHE A 232 9.94 -32.17 19.32
C PHE A 232 10.70 -31.41 18.25
N LEU A 233 10.70 -30.07 18.27
CA LEU A 233 11.43 -29.23 17.33
C LEU A 233 12.95 -29.40 17.45
N ALA A 234 13.47 -29.66 18.65
CA ALA A 234 14.89 -29.97 18.84
C ALA A 234 15.30 -31.29 18.15
N ARG A 235 14.43 -32.31 18.16
CA ARG A 235 14.69 -33.63 17.55
C ARG A 235 14.32 -33.69 16.07
N HIS A 236 13.20 -33.07 15.72
CA HIS A 236 12.49 -33.25 14.45
C HIS A 236 12.23 -31.93 13.70
N GLY A 237 12.71 -30.78 14.21
CA GLY A 237 12.45 -29.47 13.60
C GLY A 237 12.95 -29.31 12.16
N ARG A 238 13.85 -30.20 11.70
CA ARG A 238 14.24 -30.30 10.30
C ARG A 238 13.07 -30.55 9.33
N PHE A 239 11.99 -31.17 9.80
CA PHE A 239 10.80 -31.49 8.99
C PHE A 239 9.74 -30.38 9.01
N PHE A 240 9.94 -29.38 9.87
CA PHE A 240 9.05 -28.24 10.09
C PHE A 240 9.85 -26.94 10.06
N PRO A 241 10.45 -26.59 8.90
CA PRO A 241 11.29 -25.41 8.79
C PRO A 241 10.52 -24.16 9.19
N GLY A 242 11.12 -23.34 10.05
CA GLY A 242 10.53 -22.09 10.54
C GLY A 242 9.44 -22.24 11.60
N ALA A 243 9.00 -23.46 11.94
CA ALA A 243 8.01 -23.68 12.99
C ALA A 243 8.60 -23.39 14.37
N ARG A 244 7.85 -22.65 15.19
CA ARG A 244 8.21 -22.28 16.57
C ARG A 244 7.16 -22.73 17.57
N THR A 245 5.90 -22.83 17.13
CA THR A 245 4.75 -23.20 17.95
C THR A 245 4.13 -24.51 17.48
N LEU A 246 3.28 -25.13 18.32
CA LEU A 246 2.51 -26.30 17.92
C LEU A 246 1.52 -25.94 16.81
N ASP A 247 0.94 -24.75 16.88
CA ASP A 247 0.01 -24.26 15.86
C ASP A 247 0.72 -24.12 14.50
N ASP A 248 2.00 -23.69 14.46
CA ASP A 248 2.79 -23.68 13.21
C ASP A 248 2.96 -25.09 12.62
N ILE A 249 3.14 -26.11 13.48
CA ILE A 249 3.27 -27.51 13.05
C ILE A 249 1.93 -28.03 12.53
N ILE A 250 0.84 -27.82 13.28
CA ILE A 250 -0.52 -28.21 12.89
C ILE A 250 -0.88 -27.56 11.56
N GLU A 251 -0.61 -26.27 11.42
CA GLU A 251 -0.84 -25.51 10.19
C GLU A 251 -0.05 -26.11 9.01
N GLN A 252 1.24 -26.42 9.20
CA GLN A 252 2.04 -27.06 8.15
C GLN A 252 1.53 -28.46 7.76
N LEU A 253 0.99 -29.24 8.71
CA LEU A 253 0.41 -30.55 8.44
C LEU A 253 -0.94 -30.46 7.73
N ALA A 254 -1.80 -29.55 8.19
CA ALA A 254 -3.08 -29.23 7.57
C ALA A 254 -2.92 -28.94 6.07
N GLN A 255 -1.91 -28.15 5.71
CA GLN A 255 -1.60 -27.82 4.31
C GLN A 255 -1.28 -29.06 3.48
N ARG A 256 -0.42 -29.93 4.00
CA ARG A 256 0.00 -31.14 3.27
C ARG A 256 -1.18 -32.07 3.05
N MET A 257 -2.04 -32.20 4.06
CA MET A 257 -3.27 -32.99 3.97
C MET A 257 -4.30 -32.36 3.03
N ALA A 258 -4.46 -31.04 3.03
CA ALA A 258 -5.31 -30.30 2.11
C ALA A 258 -4.94 -30.56 0.65
N ALA A 259 -3.64 -30.49 0.32
CA ALA A 259 -3.14 -30.80 -1.01
C ALA A 259 -3.47 -32.24 -1.42
N MET A 260 -3.23 -33.21 -0.53
CA MET A 260 -3.52 -34.62 -0.80
C MET A 260 -5.03 -34.87 -0.96
N GLN A 261 -5.87 -34.27 -0.12
CA GLN A 261 -7.32 -34.42 -0.22
C GLN A 261 -7.88 -33.80 -1.49
N SER A 262 -7.39 -32.62 -1.87
CA SER A 262 -7.75 -31.99 -3.14
C SER A 262 -7.34 -32.86 -4.34
N LEU A 263 -6.18 -33.53 -4.26
CA LEU A 263 -5.71 -34.45 -5.29
C LEU A 263 -6.63 -35.68 -5.38
N LEU A 264 -6.91 -36.33 -4.26
CA LEU A 264 -7.83 -37.46 -4.19
C LEU A 264 -9.24 -37.09 -4.67
N ALA A 265 -9.74 -35.90 -4.33
CA ALA A 265 -11.04 -35.41 -4.76
C ALA A 265 -11.10 -35.15 -6.27
N SER A 266 -9.97 -34.81 -6.89
CA SER A 266 -9.86 -34.63 -8.34
C SER A 266 -9.79 -35.95 -9.12
N MET A 267 -9.43 -37.05 -8.45
CA MET A 267 -9.27 -38.37 -9.05
C MET A 267 -10.57 -39.17 -9.12
N THR A 268 -10.69 -40.01 -10.15
CA THR A 268 -11.76 -41.01 -10.24
C THR A 268 -11.65 -42.05 -9.12
N PRO A 269 -12.73 -42.75 -8.75
CA PRO A 269 -12.67 -43.82 -7.75
C PRO A 269 -11.61 -44.89 -8.07
N ALA A 270 -11.51 -45.31 -9.33
CA ALA A 270 -10.52 -46.30 -9.77
C ALA A 270 -9.07 -45.81 -9.57
N GLN A 271 -8.77 -44.56 -9.95
CA GLN A 271 -7.43 -43.99 -9.75
C GLN A 271 -7.06 -43.84 -8.27
N ARG A 272 -8.03 -43.53 -7.41
CA ARG A 272 -7.82 -43.50 -5.95
C ARG A 272 -7.48 -44.87 -5.40
N ASP A 273 -8.15 -45.91 -5.89
CA ASP A 273 -7.87 -47.29 -5.51
C ASP A 273 -6.48 -47.74 -6.01
N GLU A 274 -6.09 -47.36 -7.23
CA GLU A 274 -4.74 -47.60 -7.76
C GLU A 274 -3.65 -46.92 -6.92
N LEU A 275 -3.84 -45.64 -6.57
CA LEU A 275 -2.90 -44.88 -5.73
C LEU A 275 -2.77 -45.52 -4.33
N ARG A 276 -3.89 -45.93 -3.73
CA ARG A 276 -3.91 -46.63 -2.44
C ARG A 276 -3.17 -47.96 -2.51
N SER A 277 -3.45 -48.78 -3.53
CA SER A 277 -2.75 -50.05 -3.77
C SER A 277 -1.24 -49.84 -3.93
N MET A 278 -0.83 -48.78 -4.64
CA MET A 278 0.58 -48.43 -4.81
C MET A 278 1.24 -48.02 -3.49
N MET A 279 0.60 -47.16 -2.70
CA MET A 279 1.07 -46.79 -1.36
C MET A 279 1.22 -48.02 -0.45
N ASP A 280 0.23 -48.92 -0.48
CA ASP A 280 0.24 -50.17 0.26
C ASP A 280 1.35 -51.12 -0.21
N ALA A 281 1.77 -51.07 -1.47
CA ALA A 281 2.89 -51.87 -1.98
C ALA A 281 4.28 -51.30 -1.58
N LEU A 282 4.38 -49.98 -1.42
CA LEU A 282 5.65 -49.28 -1.17
C LEU A 282 5.99 -49.16 0.32
N LEU A 283 5.00 -48.90 1.18
CA LEU A 283 5.20 -48.69 2.62
C LEU A 283 5.24 -50.04 3.36
N ARG A 284 6.34 -50.80 3.27
CA ARG A 284 6.52 -52.16 3.84
C ARG A 284 6.34 -52.34 5.37
N ASP A 285 5.81 -51.35 6.08
CA ASP A 285 5.69 -51.36 7.53
C ASP A 285 4.28 -51.02 8.02
N ASP A 286 3.64 -52.02 8.62
CA ASP A 286 2.30 -51.92 9.18
C ASP A 286 2.20 -50.89 10.32
N ARG A 287 3.29 -50.66 11.06
CA ARG A 287 3.29 -49.69 12.18
C ARG A 287 3.27 -48.26 11.69
N LEU A 288 4.18 -47.87 10.79
CA LEU A 288 4.19 -46.54 10.20
C LEU A 288 2.85 -46.21 9.52
N ARG A 289 2.21 -47.17 8.88
CA ARG A 289 0.86 -46.99 8.31
C ARG A 289 -0.17 -46.66 9.37
N TRP A 290 -0.17 -47.39 10.48
CA TRP A 290 -1.06 -47.14 11.60
C TRP A 290 -0.81 -45.75 12.22
N ASP A 291 0.46 -45.40 12.45
CA ASP A 291 0.85 -44.10 12.99
C ASP A 291 0.40 -42.94 12.07
N LEU A 292 0.55 -43.09 10.74
CA LEU A 292 0.07 -42.10 9.76
C LEU A 292 -1.46 -42.00 9.69
N ALA A 293 -2.16 -43.13 9.82
CA ALA A 293 -3.63 -43.15 9.84
C ALA A 293 -4.19 -42.47 11.10
N GLN A 294 -3.55 -42.69 12.24
CA GLN A 294 -3.86 -42.02 13.50
C GLN A 294 -3.61 -40.51 13.38
N LEU A 295 -2.45 -40.10 12.85
CA LEU A 295 -2.11 -38.69 12.60
C LEU A 295 -3.21 -37.98 11.79
N ALA A 296 -3.64 -38.61 10.69
CA ALA A 296 -4.68 -38.06 9.84
C ALA A 296 -6.03 -37.92 10.55
N ALA A 297 -6.39 -38.89 11.40
CA ALA A 297 -7.64 -38.85 12.16
C ALA A 297 -7.62 -37.74 13.23
N THR A 298 -6.52 -37.62 13.99
CA THR A 298 -6.37 -36.59 15.02
C THR A 298 -6.40 -35.18 14.43
N LEU A 299 -5.75 -34.97 13.27
CA LEU A 299 -5.75 -33.67 12.60
C LEU A 299 -7.14 -33.29 12.04
N ASP A 300 -7.91 -34.25 11.54
CA ASP A 300 -9.28 -34.00 11.06
C ASP A 300 -10.20 -33.52 12.19
N GLU A 301 -10.01 -34.04 13.41
CA GLU A 301 -10.77 -33.63 14.59
C GLU A 301 -10.31 -32.26 15.15
N LEU A 302 -9.02 -31.93 15.03
CA LEU A 302 -8.46 -30.63 15.43
C LEU A 302 -8.81 -29.46 14.48
N LEU A 303 -9.24 -29.76 13.24
CA LEU A 303 -9.50 -28.77 12.19
C LEU A 303 -10.98 -28.75 11.76
N PRO A 304 -11.89 -28.15 12.55
CA PRO A 304 -13.33 -28.22 12.31
C PRO A 304 -13.81 -27.52 11.03
N ASP A 305 -13.03 -26.57 10.49
CA ASP A 305 -13.33 -25.89 9.22
C ASP A 305 -12.91 -26.71 7.97
N GLY A 306 -12.30 -27.88 8.17
CA GLY A 306 -11.86 -28.79 7.11
C GLY A 306 -10.53 -28.40 6.45
N LEU A 307 -10.06 -29.24 5.54
CA LEU A 307 -8.74 -29.15 4.91
C LEU A 307 -8.75 -28.30 3.61
N GLY A 308 -9.43 -27.15 3.64
CA GLY A 308 -9.43 -26.16 2.57
C GLY A 308 -10.35 -26.44 1.36
N ASP A 309 -10.39 -25.48 0.44
CA ASP A 309 -11.24 -25.51 -0.75
C ASP A 309 -10.72 -26.46 -1.85
N ARG A 310 -11.64 -27.08 -2.59
CA ARG A 310 -11.29 -27.97 -3.72
C ARG A 310 -10.60 -27.21 -4.85
N MET A 311 -9.41 -27.67 -5.24
CA MET A 311 -8.70 -27.17 -6.42
C MET A 311 -9.20 -27.85 -7.71
N ALA A 312 -9.74 -27.07 -8.64
CA ALA A 312 -10.17 -27.58 -9.94
C ALA A 312 -9.17 -27.19 -11.05
N PHE A 313 -8.38 -28.16 -11.49
CA PHE A 313 -7.49 -28.03 -12.64
C PHE A 313 -8.28 -28.20 -13.94
N ARG A 314 -8.05 -27.31 -14.92
CA ARG A 314 -8.85 -27.22 -16.17
C ARG A 314 -8.01 -27.14 -17.44
N GLY A 315 -6.69 -27.27 -17.33
CA GLY A 315 -5.80 -27.15 -18.46
C GLY A 315 -5.65 -28.40 -19.32
N ASP A 316 -4.65 -28.38 -20.18
CA ASP A 316 -4.37 -29.45 -21.15
C ASP A 316 -3.10 -30.24 -20.83
N GLU A 317 -2.16 -29.65 -20.07
CA GLU A 317 -0.87 -30.27 -19.77
C GLU A 317 -1.03 -31.30 -18.63
N PRO A 318 -0.80 -32.60 -18.88
CA PRO A 318 -0.92 -33.61 -17.83
C PRO A 318 0.19 -33.45 -16.79
N LEU A 319 -0.16 -33.62 -15.52
CA LEU A 319 0.80 -33.67 -14.42
C LEU A 319 0.99 -35.11 -13.92
N SER A 320 2.25 -35.47 -13.68
CA SER A 320 2.61 -36.64 -12.88
C SER A 320 2.22 -36.44 -11.41
N LEU A 321 2.26 -37.50 -10.60
CA LEU A 321 1.98 -37.41 -9.16
C LEU A 321 2.85 -36.37 -8.45
N GLU A 322 4.14 -36.36 -8.76
CA GLU A 322 5.09 -35.39 -8.21
C GLU A 322 4.76 -33.97 -8.68
N GLY A 323 4.50 -33.79 -9.98
CA GLY A 323 4.15 -32.49 -10.55
C GLY A 323 2.86 -31.93 -9.96
N ALA A 324 1.85 -32.77 -9.77
CA ALA A 324 0.57 -32.42 -9.17
C ALA A 324 0.74 -31.90 -7.74
N LEU A 325 1.40 -32.69 -6.87
CA LEU A 325 1.63 -32.32 -5.48
C LEU A 325 2.48 -31.04 -5.35
N GLN A 326 3.49 -30.86 -6.21
CA GLN A 326 4.31 -29.66 -6.24
C GLN A 326 3.49 -28.42 -6.61
N GLN A 327 2.65 -28.48 -7.65
CA GLN A 327 1.83 -27.34 -8.07
C GLN A 327 0.76 -27.00 -7.03
N MET A 328 0.13 -27.99 -6.41
CA MET A 328 -0.87 -27.77 -5.35
C MET A 328 -0.23 -27.11 -4.13
N GLY A 329 0.91 -27.63 -3.67
CA GLY A 329 1.67 -27.01 -2.58
C GLY A 329 2.16 -25.59 -2.91
N ARG A 330 2.40 -25.26 -4.18
CA ARG A 330 2.69 -23.90 -4.62
C ARG A 330 1.45 -23.00 -4.51
N ILE A 331 0.29 -23.45 -4.96
CA ILE A 331 -0.97 -22.67 -4.91
C ILE A 331 -1.36 -22.37 -3.47
N GLU A 332 -1.26 -23.33 -2.55
CA GLU A 332 -1.57 -23.12 -1.14
C GLU A 332 -0.65 -22.10 -0.46
N ARG A 333 0.64 -22.10 -0.81
CA ARG A 333 1.57 -21.05 -0.34
C ARG A 333 1.15 -19.67 -0.87
N MET A 334 0.66 -19.60 -2.11
CA MET A 334 0.16 -18.35 -2.66
C MET A 334 -1.12 -17.86 -1.98
N ASP A 335 -2.05 -18.78 -1.66
CA ASP A 335 -3.31 -18.44 -0.98
C ASP A 335 -3.04 -17.89 0.44
N ARG A 336 -2.12 -18.50 1.19
CA ARG A 336 -1.69 -17.98 2.51
C ARG A 336 -0.91 -16.69 2.44
N LEU A 337 0.00 -16.56 1.47
CA LEU A 337 0.68 -15.28 1.23
C LEU A 337 -0.36 -14.19 0.93
N ALA A 338 -1.40 -14.51 0.16
CA ALA A 338 -2.49 -13.58 -0.09
C ALA A 338 -3.27 -13.24 1.19
N GLU A 339 -3.57 -14.20 2.05
CA GLU A 339 -4.20 -13.95 3.36
C GLU A 339 -3.34 -13.06 4.25
N ARG A 340 -2.03 -13.31 4.38
CA ARG A 340 -1.11 -12.46 5.16
C ARG A 340 -1.00 -11.04 4.62
N LEU A 341 -0.93 -10.90 3.29
CA LEU A 341 -0.92 -9.58 2.65
C LEU A 341 -2.27 -8.86 2.79
N ALA A 342 -3.38 -9.59 2.87
CA ALA A 342 -4.74 -9.05 3.01
C ALA A 342 -5.13 -8.71 4.45
N ALA A 343 -4.70 -9.51 5.42
CA ALA A 343 -4.93 -9.29 6.85
C ALA A 343 -4.38 -7.94 7.30
N GLY A 344 -3.30 -7.47 6.63
CA GLY A 344 -2.56 -6.28 7.02
C GLY A 344 -1.79 -6.59 8.30
N GLY A 345 -0.46 -6.48 8.28
CA GLY A 345 0.31 -6.91 9.43
C GLY A 345 0.04 -6.07 10.69
N GLU A 346 0.54 -6.58 11.82
CA GLU A 346 0.32 -5.98 13.13
C GLU A 346 0.90 -4.55 13.21
N GLY A 347 0.17 -3.67 13.90
CA GLY A 347 0.57 -2.28 14.11
C GLY A 347 0.45 -1.39 12.86
N PHE A 348 1.58 -0.84 12.40
CA PHE A 348 1.65 0.30 11.48
C PHE A 348 1.33 0.00 10.01
N GLY A 349 0.66 -1.13 9.71
CA GLY A 349 0.22 -1.49 8.35
C GLY A 349 1.30 -2.15 7.49
N VAL A 350 2.42 -2.56 8.09
CA VAL A 350 3.47 -3.33 7.41
C VAL A 350 3.01 -4.77 7.27
N PRO A 351 2.90 -5.34 6.05
CA PRO A 351 2.53 -6.74 5.89
C PRO A 351 3.57 -7.63 6.57
N ASP A 352 3.10 -8.58 7.38
CA ASP A 352 3.93 -9.67 7.89
C ASP A 352 4.07 -10.74 6.79
N ALA A 353 4.80 -10.38 5.74
CA ALA A 353 5.05 -11.23 4.59
C ALA A 353 6.55 -11.30 4.32
N ASP A 354 7.02 -12.52 4.06
CA ASP A 354 8.40 -12.79 3.71
C ASP A 354 8.68 -12.35 2.26
N VAL A 355 9.69 -11.49 2.09
CA VAL A 355 10.09 -10.95 0.79
C VAL A 355 10.69 -12.05 -0.08
N ASP A 356 11.37 -13.03 0.52
CA ASP A 356 11.98 -14.15 -0.20
C ASP A 356 10.90 -15.10 -0.74
N GLU A 357 9.81 -15.30 0.00
CA GLU A 357 8.65 -16.06 -0.45
C GLU A 357 7.93 -15.36 -1.62
N VAL A 358 7.76 -14.04 -1.55
CA VAL A 358 7.17 -13.25 -2.66
C VAL A 358 8.02 -13.37 -3.91
N ARG A 359 9.36 -13.37 -3.77
CA ARG A 359 10.30 -13.58 -4.89
C ARG A 359 10.12 -14.95 -5.54
N GLU A 360 10.01 -16.01 -4.73
CA GLU A 360 9.85 -17.39 -5.21
C GLU A 360 8.50 -17.61 -5.92
N LEU A 361 7.40 -17.11 -5.32
CA LEU A 361 6.05 -17.39 -5.78
C LEU A 361 5.64 -16.53 -6.97
N LEU A 362 6.01 -15.24 -6.95
CA LEU A 362 5.74 -14.28 -8.02
C LEU A 362 6.98 -14.03 -8.88
N ASP A 363 7.82 -13.09 -8.47
CA ASP A 363 8.97 -12.58 -9.22
C ASP A 363 9.79 -11.58 -8.38
N GLU A 364 11.01 -11.26 -8.84
CA GLU A 364 11.94 -10.31 -8.20
C GLU A 364 11.37 -8.89 -8.06
N ARG A 365 10.60 -8.42 -9.05
CA ARG A 365 10.02 -7.07 -9.00
C ARG A 365 8.98 -6.97 -7.90
N SER A 366 8.12 -7.97 -7.76
CA SER A 366 7.09 -8.03 -6.71
C SER A 366 7.73 -8.04 -5.30
N ALA A 367 8.88 -8.70 -5.15
CA ALA A 367 9.66 -8.69 -3.90
C ALA A 367 10.24 -7.29 -3.58
N GLN A 368 10.84 -6.62 -4.58
CA GLN A 368 11.34 -5.25 -4.42
C GLN A 368 10.22 -4.24 -4.12
N GLU A 369 9.04 -4.42 -4.74
CA GLU A 369 7.87 -3.57 -4.48
C GLU A 369 7.36 -3.76 -3.05
N LEU A 370 7.26 -5.00 -2.55
CA LEU A 370 6.92 -5.26 -1.15
C LEU A 370 7.95 -4.64 -0.19
N GLN A 371 9.25 -4.80 -0.46
CA GLN A 371 10.30 -4.19 0.35
C GLN A 371 10.17 -2.66 0.39
N ALA A 372 9.96 -2.02 -0.76
CA ALA A 372 9.76 -0.57 -0.83
C ALA A 372 8.52 -0.10 -0.05
N LEU A 373 7.44 -0.89 -0.03
CA LEU A 373 6.26 -0.61 0.80
C LEU A 373 6.58 -0.70 2.30
N ARG A 374 7.36 -1.71 2.73
CA ARG A 374 7.79 -1.87 4.13
C ARG A 374 8.68 -0.72 4.60
N ASP A 375 9.44 -0.14 3.68
CA ASP A 375 10.41 0.92 3.97
C ASP A 375 9.79 2.32 4.06
N LEU A 376 8.53 2.51 3.62
CA LEU A 376 7.86 3.83 3.61
C LEU A 376 7.92 4.56 4.95
N ALA A 377 7.49 3.91 6.02
CA ALA A 377 7.45 4.50 7.35
C ALA A 377 8.87 4.81 7.85
N ARG A 378 9.83 3.90 7.61
CA ARG A 378 11.23 4.09 7.98
C ARG A 378 11.82 5.30 7.25
N THR A 379 11.59 5.44 5.95
CA THR A 379 12.08 6.58 5.15
C THR A 379 11.54 7.92 5.67
N LEU A 380 10.27 7.98 6.09
CA LEU A 380 9.69 9.20 6.68
C LEU A 380 10.28 9.52 8.07
N GLU A 381 10.57 8.48 8.86
CA GLU A 381 11.15 8.58 10.21
C GLU A 381 12.62 9.04 10.12
N GLU A 382 13.42 8.44 9.23
CA GLU A 382 14.81 8.82 8.95
C GLU A 382 14.93 10.26 8.42
N ALA A 383 13.94 10.71 7.63
CA ALA A 383 13.86 12.10 7.16
C ALA A 383 13.42 13.10 8.26
N GLY A 384 13.00 12.59 9.42
CA GLY A 384 12.51 13.38 10.54
C GLY A 384 11.15 14.04 10.29
N TYR A 385 10.33 13.49 9.39
CA TYR A 385 8.97 13.98 9.14
C TYR A 385 7.93 13.38 10.08
N ILE A 386 8.19 12.18 10.58
CA ILE A 386 7.32 11.48 11.51
C ILE A 386 8.11 11.03 12.74
N GLU A 387 7.43 10.90 13.87
CA GLU A 387 7.97 10.34 15.10
C GLU A 387 6.99 9.30 15.67
N ARG A 388 7.53 8.32 16.40
CA ARG A 388 6.73 7.29 17.08
C ARG A 388 6.50 7.70 18.52
N ASP A 389 5.24 7.88 18.89
CA ASP A 389 4.79 8.03 20.28
C ASP A 389 4.01 6.78 20.71
N GLY A 390 4.71 5.81 21.29
CA GLY A 390 4.14 4.51 21.66
C GLY A 390 3.62 3.73 20.45
N GLU A 391 2.31 3.47 20.42
CA GLU A 391 1.62 2.78 19.31
C GLU A 391 1.16 3.74 18.19
N ARG A 392 1.40 5.05 18.31
CA ARG A 392 0.91 6.05 17.34
C ARG A 392 2.07 6.71 16.60
N MET A 393 1.88 6.92 15.30
CA MET A 393 2.77 7.76 14.49
C MET A 393 2.21 9.17 14.42
N GLU A 394 3.03 10.16 14.76
CA GLU A 394 2.67 11.56 14.69
C GLU A 394 3.59 12.34 13.74
N LEU A 395 3.06 13.42 13.16
CA LEU A 395 3.86 14.33 12.34
C LEU A 395 4.73 15.20 13.24
N THR A 396 6.03 15.22 12.97
CA THR A 396 6.93 16.15 13.67
C THR A 396 6.62 17.60 13.26
N PRO A 397 7.13 18.61 14.00
CA PRO A 397 7.05 20.01 13.56
C PRO A 397 7.70 20.26 12.19
N ARG A 398 8.65 19.42 11.77
CA ARG A 398 9.25 19.48 10.43
C ARG A 398 8.30 18.88 9.39
N GLY A 399 7.72 17.71 9.66
CA GLY A 399 6.72 17.07 8.79
C GLY A 399 5.51 17.95 8.56
N THR A 400 4.98 18.56 9.62
CA THR A 400 3.82 19.48 9.56
C THR A 400 4.12 20.71 8.68
N ARG A 401 5.29 21.33 8.84
CA ARG A 401 5.71 22.47 8.00
C ARG A 401 5.87 22.07 6.53
N LYS A 402 6.48 20.91 6.27
CA LYS A 402 6.68 20.41 4.90
C LYS A 402 5.34 20.11 4.22
N LEU A 403 4.44 19.45 4.95
CA LEU A 403 3.07 19.19 4.52
C LEU A 403 2.32 20.50 4.20
N GLY A 404 2.41 21.50 5.08
CA GLY A 404 1.79 22.80 4.84
C GLY A 404 2.34 23.54 3.62
N GLN A 405 3.66 23.50 3.40
CA GLN A 405 4.28 24.06 2.20
C GLN A 405 3.78 23.37 0.93
N LYS A 406 3.62 22.04 0.95
CA LYS A 406 3.09 21.29 -0.20
C LYS A 406 1.64 21.67 -0.50
N VAL A 407 0.78 21.78 0.51
CA VAL A 407 -0.61 22.24 0.32
C VAL A 407 -0.63 23.66 -0.24
N LEU A 408 0.23 24.55 0.24
CA LEU A 408 0.36 25.91 -0.28
C LEU A 408 0.79 25.92 -1.76
N ASP A 409 1.81 25.16 -2.11
CA ASP A 409 2.33 25.03 -3.48
C ASP A 409 1.25 24.46 -4.43
N GLU A 410 0.47 23.47 -3.96
CA GLU A 410 -0.63 22.88 -4.71
C GLU A 410 -1.71 23.92 -5.05
N LEU A 411 -2.15 24.70 -4.04
CA LEU A 411 -3.15 25.76 -4.23
C LEU A 411 -2.66 26.86 -5.18
N PHE A 412 -1.39 27.29 -5.07
CA PHE A 412 -0.82 28.26 -6.01
C PHE A 412 -0.66 27.70 -7.43
N ARG A 413 -0.34 26.41 -7.57
CA ARG A 413 -0.21 25.75 -8.88
C ARG A 413 -1.57 25.72 -9.60
N ARG A 414 -2.66 25.43 -8.87
CA ARG A 414 -4.03 25.51 -9.41
C ARG A 414 -4.39 26.94 -9.80
N LEU A 415 -4.09 27.92 -8.95
CA LEU A 415 -4.31 29.35 -9.25
C LEU A 415 -3.61 29.79 -10.56
N ARG A 416 -2.35 29.38 -10.79
CA ARG A 416 -1.62 29.73 -12.02
C ARG A 416 -2.22 29.11 -13.29
N ARG A 417 -2.85 27.94 -13.19
CA ARG A 417 -3.55 27.30 -14.33
C ARG A 417 -4.86 28.04 -14.65
N ASP A 418 -5.56 28.52 -13.61
CA ASP A 418 -6.83 29.22 -13.72
C ASP A 418 -6.71 30.72 -14.04
N ALA A 419 -5.54 31.33 -13.83
CA ALA A 419 -5.29 32.74 -14.18
C ALA A 419 -5.44 33.05 -15.69
N PHE A 420 -5.46 32.03 -16.55
CA PHE A 420 -5.79 32.15 -17.97
C PHE A 420 -7.31 32.24 -18.25
N GLY A 421 -8.17 32.09 -17.23
CA GLY A 421 -9.63 32.08 -17.35
C GLY A 421 -10.34 32.93 -16.30
N GLY A 422 -10.44 34.24 -16.55
CA GLY A 422 -11.56 35.08 -16.14
C GLY A 422 -11.83 35.26 -14.64
N HIS A 423 -11.05 36.11 -13.97
CA HIS A 423 -11.53 36.86 -12.80
C HIS A 423 -11.18 38.34 -12.96
N GLY A 424 -12.13 39.12 -13.49
CA GLY A 424 -12.09 40.56 -13.43
C GLY A 424 -12.41 41.00 -12.01
N VAL A 425 -11.39 41.15 -11.16
CA VAL A 425 -11.54 41.88 -9.90
C VAL A 425 -11.70 43.35 -10.26
N ASP A 426 -12.88 43.90 -9.96
CA ASP A 426 -13.20 45.31 -10.13
C ASP A 426 -12.28 46.14 -9.20
N ARG A 427 -11.14 46.57 -9.75
CA ARG A 427 -10.12 47.37 -9.05
C ARG A 427 -10.70 48.75 -8.72
N ARG A 428 -11.16 48.95 -7.49
CA ARG A 428 -11.31 50.28 -6.89
C ARG A 428 -10.23 50.48 -5.83
N GLY A 429 -9.38 51.46 -6.08
CA GLY A 429 -8.14 51.71 -5.36
C GLY A 429 -8.35 52.19 -3.93
N LEU A 430 -7.58 51.60 -3.02
CA LEU A 430 -7.17 52.20 -1.76
C LEU A 430 -5.64 52.21 -1.82
N GLY A 431 -5.07 53.31 -2.31
CA GLY A 431 -3.64 53.55 -2.29
C GLY A 431 -3.19 53.83 -0.86
N GLY A 432 -2.08 53.23 -0.44
CA GLY A 432 -1.40 53.61 0.79
C GLY A 432 -0.88 55.05 0.73
N GLU A 433 -0.56 55.62 1.89
CA GLU A 433 0.06 56.94 1.97
C GLU A 433 1.49 56.90 1.41
N ARG A 434 1.84 57.94 0.65
CA ARG A 434 3.18 58.10 0.07
C ARG A 434 4.16 58.44 1.19
N THR A 435 5.30 57.76 1.28
CA THR A 435 6.41 58.33 2.05
C THR A 435 6.90 59.62 1.39
N GLU A 436 7.35 60.58 2.19
CA GLU A 436 7.92 61.83 1.65
C GLU A 436 9.34 61.63 1.10
N GLU A 437 9.99 60.51 1.40
CA GLU A 437 11.35 60.20 0.96
C GLU A 437 11.37 59.32 -0.30
N SER A 438 12.15 59.76 -1.30
CA SER A 438 12.38 59.01 -2.55
C SER A 438 13.81 58.45 -2.61
N ARG A 439 13.99 57.35 -3.36
CA ARG A 439 15.28 56.68 -3.58
C ARG A 439 15.56 56.47 -5.07
N PRO A 440 16.82 56.29 -5.50
CA PRO A 440 17.15 55.91 -6.87
C PRO A 440 16.45 54.61 -7.28
N TYR A 441 15.98 54.55 -8.52
CA TYR A 441 15.29 53.38 -9.06
C TYR A 441 16.25 52.22 -9.30
N GLU A 442 15.91 51.05 -8.75
CA GLU A 442 16.56 49.78 -9.04
C GLU A 442 15.62 48.88 -9.84
N PHE A 443 16.15 48.19 -10.84
CA PHE A 443 15.38 47.30 -11.69
C PHE A 443 14.69 46.20 -10.87
N GLY A 444 13.36 46.12 -10.96
CA GLY A 444 12.53 45.19 -10.19
C GLY A 444 11.70 45.83 -9.05
N ARG A 445 11.89 47.12 -8.76
CA ARG A 445 11.05 47.88 -7.81
C ARG A 445 9.79 48.46 -8.49
N PRO A 446 8.68 48.68 -7.75
CA PRO A 446 7.52 49.40 -8.27
C PRO A 446 7.86 50.79 -8.80
N PHE A 447 7.38 51.14 -10.00
CA PHE A 447 7.76 52.38 -10.70
C PHE A 447 6.89 53.59 -10.25
N HIS A 448 6.89 53.89 -8.95
CA HIS A 448 6.19 55.05 -8.39
C HIS A 448 7.09 56.29 -8.43
N LEU A 449 7.14 56.92 -9.60
CA LEU A 449 8.11 57.97 -9.91
C LEU A 449 7.92 59.26 -9.08
N ASP A 450 8.98 59.68 -8.40
CA ASP A 450 9.14 61.05 -7.90
C ASP A 450 9.55 61.95 -9.07
N LEU A 451 8.55 62.56 -9.71
CA LEU A 451 8.75 63.46 -10.84
C LEU A 451 9.67 64.63 -10.51
N ARG A 452 9.62 65.18 -9.29
CA ARG A 452 10.41 66.36 -8.93
C ARG A 452 11.89 65.99 -8.82
N ARG A 453 12.20 64.92 -8.09
CA ARG A 453 13.59 64.48 -7.92
C ARG A 453 14.15 63.87 -9.19
N THR A 454 13.33 63.13 -9.96
CA THR A 454 13.73 62.60 -11.28
C THR A 454 14.10 63.72 -12.25
N LEU A 455 13.28 64.78 -12.32
CA LEU A 455 13.57 65.92 -13.18
C LEU A 455 14.79 66.72 -12.68
N ALA A 456 14.94 66.86 -11.36
CA ALA A 456 16.10 67.51 -10.76
C ALA A 456 17.41 66.76 -11.06
N ASN A 457 17.42 65.43 -10.92
CA ASN A 457 18.56 64.59 -11.28
C ASN A 457 18.90 64.71 -12.77
N ALA A 458 17.87 64.64 -13.63
CA ALA A 458 18.05 64.78 -15.07
C ALA A 458 18.62 66.15 -15.46
N LEU A 459 18.14 67.24 -14.85
CA LEU A 459 18.60 68.61 -15.12
C LEU A 459 20.00 68.91 -14.54
N ALA A 460 20.42 68.19 -13.51
CA ALA A 460 21.75 68.32 -12.91
C ALA A 460 22.86 67.73 -13.80
N ARG A 461 22.52 66.90 -14.78
CA ARG A 461 23.50 66.34 -15.73
C ARG A 461 23.93 67.39 -16.75
N GLU A 462 25.23 67.46 -17.03
CA GLU A 462 25.82 68.46 -17.94
C GLU A 462 25.16 68.46 -19.33
N GLU A 463 24.73 67.28 -19.81
CA GLU A 463 24.01 67.12 -21.08
C GLU A 463 22.65 67.83 -21.14
N ASN A 464 22.01 68.05 -19.98
CA ASN A 464 20.73 68.77 -19.83
C ASN A 464 20.90 70.13 -19.12
N GLY A 465 22.12 70.50 -18.75
CA GLY A 465 22.44 71.71 -17.98
C GLY A 465 22.27 73.01 -18.76
N HIS A 466 22.32 74.16 -18.07
CA HIS A 466 22.00 75.49 -18.63
C HIS A 466 22.85 75.93 -19.84
N GLN A 467 24.02 75.33 -20.07
CA GLN A 467 24.86 75.60 -21.24
C GLN A 467 24.42 74.86 -22.51
N SER A 468 23.61 73.80 -22.38
CA SER A 468 22.97 73.06 -23.50
C SER A 468 21.63 73.66 -23.92
N ARG A 469 21.40 74.96 -23.68
CA ARG A 469 20.17 75.71 -24.06
C ARG A 469 20.00 75.92 -25.59
N GLY A 470 20.47 74.98 -26.39
CA GLY A 470 20.18 74.85 -27.81
C GLY A 470 19.35 73.60 -28.11
N MET A 471 18.03 73.68 -27.85
CA MET A 471 16.99 72.95 -28.61
C MET A 471 17.11 71.41 -28.73
N GLY A 472 17.45 70.70 -27.66
CA GLY A 472 17.30 69.24 -27.56
C GLY A 472 16.12 68.84 -26.65
N PRO A 473 15.39 67.74 -26.92
CA PRO A 473 14.46 67.18 -25.95
C PRO A 473 15.23 66.72 -24.70
N LEU A 474 14.64 66.94 -23.51
CA LEU A 474 15.19 66.47 -22.23
C LEU A 474 15.52 64.98 -22.33
N ARG A 475 16.78 64.61 -22.14
CA ARG A 475 17.20 63.21 -22.16
C ARG A 475 17.10 62.65 -20.75
N LEU A 476 16.26 61.66 -20.56
CA LEU A 476 16.17 60.89 -19.32
C LEU A 476 17.01 59.62 -19.45
N SER A 477 17.75 59.30 -18.39
CA SER A 477 18.46 58.04 -18.23
C SER A 477 17.87 57.25 -17.07
N PRO A 478 18.06 55.91 -17.03
CA PRO A 478 17.62 55.10 -15.90
C PRO A 478 18.18 55.55 -14.53
N ALA A 479 19.36 56.19 -14.52
CA ALA A 479 19.99 56.70 -13.30
C ALA A 479 19.31 57.96 -12.75
N ASP A 480 18.48 58.65 -13.53
CA ASP A 480 17.75 59.83 -13.08
C ASP A 480 16.51 59.47 -12.26
N PHE A 481 15.93 58.29 -12.52
CA PHE A 481 14.67 57.89 -11.92
C PHE A 481 14.81 57.75 -10.41
N SER A 482 13.99 58.51 -9.69
CA SER A 482 13.77 58.33 -8.26
C SER A 482 12.35 57.84 -8.06
N VAL A 483 12.16 56.84 -7.20
CA VAL A 483 10.86 56.28 -6.85
C VAL A 483 10.56 56.50 -5.37
N PHE A 484 9.30 56.77 -5.03
CA PHE A 484 8.83 56.78 -3.64
C PHE A 484 8.79 55.36 -3.10
N GLU A 485 9.22 55.16 -1.85
CA GLU A 485 9.01 53.88 -1.16
C GLU A 485 7.59 53.84 -0.58
N THR A 486 6.80 52.85 -0.92
CA THR A 486 5.57 52.56 -0.16
C THR A 486 5.95 51.73 1.06
N GLU A 487 6.33 52.38 2.16
CA GLU A 487 6.35 51.72 3.46
C GLU A 487 4.94 51.62 4.00
N GLN A 488 4.33 50.43 3.92
CA GLN A 488 3.49 49.88 5.00
C GLN A 488 3.05 48.47 4.64
N LEU A 489 3.84 47.47 5.06
CA LEU A 489 3.22 46.23 5.51
C LEU A 489 2.51 46.59 6.82
N THR A 490 1.24 46.96 6.74
CA THR A 490 0.41 47.05 7.94
C THR A 490 0.35 45.65 8.52
N ASP A 491 0.87 45.47 9.73
CA ASP A 491 0.68 44.22 10.49
C ASP A 491 -0.82 43.91 10.49
N ALA A 492 -1.19 42.64 10.32
CA ALA A 492 -2.57 42.20 10.35
C ALA A 492 -2.76 41.11 11.40
N SER A 493 -3.80 41.26 12.22
CA SER A 493 -4.26 40.21 13.14
C SER A 493 -5.52 39.58 12.55
N THR A 494 -5.41 38.33 12.14
CA THR A 494 -6.47 37.59 11.45
C THR A 494 -6.95 36.44 12.33
N VAL A 495 -8.27 36.33 12.52
CA VAL A 495 -8.89 35.12 13.05
C VAL A 495 -9.61 34.38 11.93
N LEU A 496 -9.19 33.14 11.70
CA LEU A 496 -9.86 32.23 10.79
C LEU A 496 -10.91 31.41 11.55
N LEU A 497 -12.19 31.66 11.28
CA LEU A 497 -13.32 30.90 11.78
C LEU A 497 -13.68 29.79 10.78
N VAL A 498 -13.48 28.54 11.20
CA VAL A 498 -13.81 27.34 10.41
C VAL A 498 -15.04 26.66 10.99
N ASP A 499 -16.10 26.58 10.18
CA ASP A 499 -17.29 25.80 10.51
C ASP A 499 -16.96 24.30 10.54
N MET A 500 -17.21 23.66 11.68
CA MET A 500 -16.98 22.23 11.93
C MET A 500 -18.30 21.44 12.06
N SER A 501 -19.42 22.03 11.64
CA SER A 501 -20.73 21.40 11.69
C SER A 501 -20.82 20.17 10.79
N ARG A 502 -21.82 19.32 11.06
CA ARG A 502 -22.05 18.09 10.29
C ARG A 502 -22.33 18.36 8.80
N SER A 503 -22.92 19.49 8.43
CA SER A 503 -23.17 19.84 7.02
C SER A 503 -21.86 20.01 6.24
N MET A 504 -20.86 20.66 6.84
CA MET A 504 -19.54 20.85 6.25
C MET A 504 -18.85 19.52 5.91
N LEU A 505 -19.01 18.51 6.76
CA LEU A 505 -18.45 17.18 6.51
C LEU A 505 -19.20 16.45 5.38
N LEU A 506 -20.54 16.41 5.44
CA LEU A 506 -21.37 15.72 4.46
C LEU A 506 -21.20 16.25 3.03
N ARG A 507 -20.81 17.52 2.88
CA ARG A 507 -20.57 18.17 1.59
C ARG A 507 -19.09 18.17 1.16
N GLY A 508 -18.19 17.57 1.92
CA GLY A 508 -16.74 17.58 1.63
C GLY A 508 -16.06 18.94 1.79
N CYS A 509 -16.75 19.93 2.36
CA CYS A 509 -16.29 21.29 2.56
C CYS A 509 -15.22 21.42 3.65
N PHE A 510 -15.28 20.54 4.66
CA PHE A 510 -14.35 20.56 5.80
C PHE A 510 -12.88 20.38 5.39
N LEU A 511 -12.61 19.44 4.47
CA LEU A 511 -11.25 19.20 3.96
C LEU A 511 -10.69 20.45 3.27
N ALA A 512 -11.50 21.11 2.44
CA ALA A 512 -11.10 22.35 1.77
C ALA A 512 -10.76 23.47 2.77
N ALA A 513 -11.59 23.62 3.82
CA ALA A 513 -11.35 24.59 4.87
C ALA A 513 -10.08 24.29 5.68
N LYS A 514 -9.83 23.01 5.99
CA LYS A 514 -8.61 22.54 6.67
C LYS A 514 -7.36 22.79 5.83
N LYS A 515 -7.36 22.40 4.55
CA LYS A 515 -6.27 22.68 3.60
C LYS A 515 -5.96 24.17 3.54
N MET A 516 -6.99 25.01 3.43
CA MET A 516 -6.83 26.46 3.42
C MET A 516 -6.26 26.97 4.75
N ALA A 517 -6.74 26.50 5.91
CA ALA A 517 -6.22 26.91 7.22
C ALA A 517 -4.71 26.62 7.35
N VAL A 518 -4.28 25.42 6.95
CA VAL A 518 -2.87 25.02 6.95
C VAL A 518 -2.07 25.86 5.95
N ALA A 519 -2.59 26.10 4.76
CA ALA A 519 -1.93 26.93 3.74
C ALA A 519 -1.76 28.38 4.21
N LEU A 520 -2.79 28.97 4.84
CA LEU A 520 -2.75 30.33 5.36
C LEU A 520 -1.78 30.47 6.53
N ASP A 521 -1.77 29.52 7.48
CA ASP A 521 -0.77 29.49 8.56
C ASP A 521 0.64 29.38 8.01
N THR A 522 0.86 28.52 7.01
CA THR A 522 2.15 28.37 6.34
C THR A 522 2.56 29.65 5.62
N LEU A 523 1.65 30.27 4.86
CA LEU A 523 1.89 31.51 4.12
C LEU A 523 2.27 32.66 5.07
N ILE A 524 1.53 32.82 6.17
CA ILE A 524 1.78 33.87 7.16
C ILE A 524 3.14 33.66 7.83
N ARG A 525 3.43 32.44 8.30
CA ARG A 525 4.72 32.14 8.95
C ARG A 525 5.92 32.32 8.03
N THR A 526 5.76 32.05 6.73
CA THR A 526 6.87 32.08 5.76
C THR A 526 7.05 33.44 5.08
N GLN A 527 5.97 34.10 4.65
CA GLN A 527 6.02 35.32 3.86
C GLN A 527 5.62 36.58 4.64
N PHE A 528 4.78 36.47 5.67
CA PHE A 528 4.27 37.59 6.46
C PHE A 528 4.48 37.40 7.97
N PRO A 529 5.72 37.22 8.45
CA PRO A 529 6.00 36.80 9.83
C PRO A 529 5.62 37.83 10.91
N ARG A 530 5.24 39.06 10.52
CA ARG A 530 4.71 40.08 11.43
C ARG A 530 3.19 39.97 11.64
N ASP A 531 2.50 39.21 10.80
CA ASP A 531 1.06 38.99 10.93
C ASP A 531 0.77 37.89 11.95
N GLU A 532 -0.37 38.01 12.63
CA GLU A 532 -0.85 37.06 13.63
C GLU A 532 -2.06 36.31 13.08
N LEU A 533 -2.03 34.97 13.18
CA LEU A 533 -3.15 34.11 12.79
C LEU A 533 -3.63 33.30 13.99
N HIS A 534 -4.91 33.39 14.29
CA HIS A 534 -5.61 32.43 15.16
C HIS A 534 -6.59 31.62 14.34
N VAL A 535 -6.66 30.31 14.57
CA VAL A 535 -7.68 29.45 13.96
C VAL A 535 -8.68 29.06 15.04
N VAL A 536 -9.96 29.23 14.76
CA VAL A 536 -11.06 28.89 15.67
C VAL A 536 -12.03 27.99 14.92
N GLY A 537 -12.18 26.76 15.41
CA GLY A 537 -13.22 25.84 14.94
C GLY A 537 -14.51 26.12 15.69
N PHE A 538 -15.65 26.17 15.00
CA PHE A 538 -16.95 26.33 15.64
C PHE A 538 -17.97 25.31 15.12
N ALA A 539 -18.68 24.66 16.05
CA ALA A 539 -19.83 23.81 15.82
C ALA A 539 -20.89 24.13 16.89
N TYR A 540 -21.15 23.22 17.83
CA TYR A 540 -21.99 23.53 18.99
C TYR A 540 -21.31 24.54 19.93
N TYR A 541 -20.00 24.38 20.13
CA TYR A 541 -19.12 25.35 20.78
C TYR A 541 -18.04 25.84 19.82
N ALA A 542 -17.37 26.95 20.17
CA ALA A 542 -16.22 27.48 19.46
C ALA A 542 -14.97 27.26 20.31
N ARG A 543 -13.89 26.79 19.67
CA ARG A 543 -12.62 26.47 20.32
C ARG A 543 -11.46 26.95 19.46
N GLU A 544 -10.43 27.49 20.10
CA GLU A 544 -9.19 27.83 19.43
C GLU A 544 -8.42 26.55 19.09
N ILE A 545 -8.03 26.42 17.83
CA ILE A 545 -7.23 25.31 17.33
C ILE A 545 -5.79 25.79 17.26
N ARG A 546 -4.90 25.09 17.97
CA ARG A 546 -3.47 25.40 17.94
C ARG A 546 -2.88 25.05 16.56
N PRO A 547 -1.94 25.85 16.03
CA PRO A 547 -1.34 25.62 14.72
C PRO A 547 -0.80 24.20 14.50
N GLY A 548 -0.11 23.62 15.49
CA GLY A 548 0.43 22.25 15.41
C GLY A 548 -0.64 21.15 15.36
N ALA A 549 -1.88 21.45 15.78
CA ALA A 549 -2.98 20.50 15.74
C ALA A 549 -3.79 20.58 14.43
N LEU A 550 -3.51 21.54 13.54
CA LEU A 550 -4.29 21.74 12.31
C LEU A 550 -4.18 20.57 11.33
N ALA A 551 -2.98 19.99 11.17
CA ALA A 551 -2.76 18.88 10.24
C ALA A 551 -3.41 17.58 10.75
N GLY A 552 -3.30 17.29 12.04
CA GLY A 552 -3.91 16.14 12.71
C GLY A 552 -5.38 16.33 13.11
N LEU A 553 -6.00 17.47 12.79
CA LEU A 553 -7.39 17.75 13.15
C LEU A 553 -8.32 16.75 12.44
N SER A 554 -8.87 15.80 13.18
CA SER A 554 -9.93 14.90 12.72
C SER A 554 -11.28 15.40 13.20
N TRP A 555 -12.34 15.15 12.44
CA TRP A 555 -13.69 15.47 12.88
C TRP A 555 -14.14 14.49 13.96
N GLN A 556 -14.29 14.96 15.20
CA GLN A 556 -14.75 14.13 16.31
C GLN A 556 -16.28 14.13 16.41
N GLY A 557 -16.91 13.26 15.61
CA GLY A 557 -18.12 12.47 15.94
C GLY A 557 -19.47 13.12 16.31
N TYR A 558 -19.52 14.18 17.13
CA TYR A 558 -20.72 14.46 17.95
C TYR A 558 -21.11 15.93 18.14
N GLU A 559 -20.42 16.90 17.54
CA GLU A 559 -20.81 18.31 17.67
C GLU A 559 -21.78 18.73 16.54
N TYR A 560 -23.07 18.84 16.88
CA TYR A 560 -24.12 19.32 15.97
C TYR A 560 -24.29 20.84 16.05
N GLY A 561 -24.70 21.46 14.95
CA GLY A 561 -25.05 22.89 14.92
C GLY A 561 -23.91 23.84 14.59
N THR A 562 -24.29 25.10 14.33
CA THR A 562 -23.46 26.16 13.76
C THR A 562 -23.55 27.37 14.67
N ASN A 563 -22.69 27.44 15.69
CA ASN A 563 -22.67 28.52 16.70
C ASN A 563 -21.74 29.66 16.27
N LEU A 564 -22.10 30.33 15.17
CA LEU A 564 -21.32 31.43 14.63
C LEU A 564 -21.21 32.60 15.63
N GLN A 565 -22.23 32.83 16.46
CA GLN A 565 -22.18 33.83 17.53
C GLN A 565 -21.01 33.56 18.47
N HIS A 566 -20.86 32.32 18.97
CA HIS A 566 -19.76 31.98 19.87
C HIS A 566 -18.40 32.08 19.19
N GLY A 567 -18.32 31.67 17.92
CA GLY A 567 -17.12 31.85 17.09
C GLY A 567 -16.69 33.32 17.03
N LEU A 568 -17.63 34.23 16.72
CA LEU A 568 -17.39 35.67 16.67
C LEU A 568 -17.01 36.26 18.05
N MET A 569 -17.65 35.79 19.13
CA MET A 569 -17.31 36.20 20.50
C MET A 569 -15.86 35.82 20.85
N LEU A 570 -15.44 34.61 20.51
CA LEU A 570 -14.09 34.14 20.77
C LEU A 570 -13.07 34.88 19.88
N ALA A 571 -13.38 35.05 18.59
CA ALA A 571 -12.55 35.81 17.66
C ALA A 571 -12.32 37.26 18.13
N ARG A 572 -13.38 37.94 18.59
CA ARG A 572 -13.28 39.29 19.15
C ARG A 572 -12.40 39.34 20.39
N ARG A 573 -12.51 38.35 21.29
CA ARG A 573 -11.64 38.24 22.47
C ARG A 573 -10.17 38.03 22.11
N LEU A 574 -9.89 37.23 21.08
CA LEU A 574 -8.52 37.00 20.59
C LEU A 574 -7.95 38.28 19.97
N LEU A 575 -8.69 38.92 19.06
CA LEU A 575 -8.29 40.17 18.39
C LEU A 575 -8.19 41.37 19.33
N ALA A 576 -8.85 41.34 20.49
CA ALA A 576 -8.73 42.38 21.50
C ALA A 576 -7.34 42.40 22.18
N ARG A 577 -6.61 41.27 22.15
CA ARG A 577 -5.25 41.17 22.69
C ARG A 577 -4.20 41.79 21.76
N SER A 578 -4.50 41.85 20.46
CA SER A 578 -3.62 42.43 19.45
C SER A 578 -3.86 43.94 19.36
N HIS A 579 -2.84 44.74 19.70
CA HIS A 579 -2.95 46.20 19.80
C HIS A 579 -2.45 46.99 18.58
N ARG A 580 -1.98 46.30 17.54
CA ARG A 580 -1.42 46.92 16.33
C ARG A 580 -1.99 46.24 15.09
N GLY A 581 -2.22 47.03 14.04
CA GLY A 581 -2.55 46.50 12.73
C GLY A 581 -4.04 46.40 12.39
N ASN A 582 -4.31 45.93 11.18
CA ASN A 582 -5.67 45.65 10.70
C ASN A 582 -6.21 44.39 11.38
N ARG A 583 -7.42 44.47 11.95
CA ARG A 583 -8.08 43.32 12.62
C ARG A 583 -9.15 42.74 11.74
N GLU A 584 -9.00 41.46 11.41
CA GLU A 584 -9.85 40.77 10.47
C GLU A 584 -10.34 39.42 11.01
N ILE A 585 -11.57 39.06 10.66
CA ILE A 585 -12.15 37.73 10.82
C ILE A 585 -12.47 37.19 9.44
N ILE A 586 -11.96 36.00 9.11
CA ILE A 586 -12.33 35.24 7.92
C ILE A 586 -13.27 34.12 8.37
N VAL A 587 -14.51 34.11 7.89
CA VAL A 587 -15.51 33.08 8.23
C VAL A 587 -15.67 32.14 7.05
N ILE A 588 -15.51 30.83 7.27
CA ILE A 588 -15.87 29.79 6.31
C ILE A 588 -17.03 29.00 6.87
N THR A 589 -18.12 28.94 6.11
CA THR A 589 -19.34 28.21 6.51
C THR A 589 -20.15 27.77 5.30
N ASP A 590 -20.87 26.66 5.44
CA ASP A 590 -21.88 26.20 4.49
C ASP A 590 -23.32 26.39 5.00
N GLY A 591 -23.49 26.91 6.23
CA GLY A 591 -24.76 26.85 6.94
C GLY A 591 -25.13 28.14 7.68
N GLU A 592 -26.42 28.26 7.99
CA GLU A 592 -26.94 29.34 8.82
C GLU A 592 -26.62 29.09 10.30
N PRO A 593 -26.56 30.15 11.14
CA PRO A 593 -26.38 29.97 12.57
C PRO A 593 -27.59 29.26 13.17
N THR A 594 -27.40 28.02 13.62
CA THR A 594 -28.42 27.14 14.23
C THR A 594 -28.29 27.06 15.75
N ALA A 595 -27.19 27.56 16.30
CA ALA A 595 -26.92 27.61 17.73
C ALA A 595 -26.50 29.01 18.18
N HIS A 596 -26.84 29.36 19.42
CA HIS A 596 -26.42 30.61 20.06
C HIS A 596 -26.38 30.46 21.58
N PHE A 597 -25.64 31.32 22.27
CA PHE A 597 -25.68 31.44 23.72
C PHE A 597 -26.81 32.35 24.18
N GLU A 598 -27.63 31.85 25.10
CA GLU A 598 -28.63 32.61 25.84
C GLU A 598 -28.51 32.27 27.33
N ALA A 599 -28.45 33.29 28.20
CA ALA A 599 -28.32 33.12 29.66
C ALA A 599 -27.18 32.18 30.13
N GLY A 600 -26.12 32.01 29.34
CA GLY A 600 -24.97 31.14 29.67
C GLY A 600 -25.11 29.69 29.21
N GLN A 601 -26.22 29.32 28.56
CA GLN A 601 -26.41 28.01 27.94
C GLN A 601 -26.50 28.13 26.41
N VAL A 602 -26.17 27.06 25.69
CA VAL A 602 -26.28 27.01 24.23
C VAL A 602 -27.66 26.49 23.85
N GLU A 603 -28.39 27.30 23.10
CA GLU A 603 -29.68 26.98 22.52
C GLU A 603 -29.52 26.59 21.06
N PHE A 604 -29.98 25.38 20.70
CA PHE A 604 -29.90 24.83 19.35
C PHE A 604 -31.30 24.65 18.75
N SER A 605 -31.47 25.06 17.50
CA SER A 605 -32.70 24.86 16.73
C SER A 605 -32.41 24.69 15.24
N TYR A 606 -33.05 23.70 14.63
CA TYR A 606 -33.08 23.53 13.17
C TYR A 606 -34.53 23.35 12.71
N PRO A 607 -35.07 24.24 11.85
CA PRO A 607 -34.46 25.45 11.29
C PRO A 607 -34.06 26.51 12.34
N PRO A 608 -33.18 27.46 12.00
CA PRO A 608 -32.71 28.47 12.94
C PRO A 608 -33.82 29.43 13.36
N THR A 609 -33.87 29.79 14.64
CA THR A 609 -34.88 30.72 15.15
C THR A 609 -34.53 32.17 14.81
N ARG A 610 -35.54 33.05 14.82
CA ARG A 610 -35.32 34.50 14.72
C ARG A 610 -34.38 35.02 15.81
N ARG A 611 -34.41 34.40 17.00
CA ARG A 611 -33.55 34.75 18.13
C ARG A 611 -32.09 34.43 17.84
N THR A 612 -31.79 33.22 17.37
CA THR A 612 -30.44 32.77 16.96
C THR A 612 -29.80 33.74 15.96
N ILE A 613 -30.56 34.14 14.94
CA ILE A 613 -30.11 35.11 13.93
C ILE A 613 -29.84 36.48 14.55
N GLN A 614 -30.73 36.97 15.42
CA GLN A 614 -30.58 38.28 16.08
C GLN A 614 -29.35 38.32 17.00
N GLU A 615 -29.13 37.30 17.83
CA GLU A 615 -27.96 37.27 18.72
C GLU A 615 -26.66 37.20 17.94
N THR A 616 -26.62 36.44 16.84
CA THR A 616 -25.46 36.40 15.94
C THR A 616 -25.19 37.78 15.33
N LEU A 617 -26.22 38.46 14.79
CA LEU A 617 -26.07 39.80 14.22
C LEU A 617 -25.69 40.86 15.28
N ARG A 618 -26.13 40.72 16.54
CA ARG A 618 -25.67 41.60 17.63
C ARG A 618 -24.18 41.45 17.89
N GLU A 619 -23.64 40.24 17.80
CA GLU A 619 -22.20 40.04 17.94
C GLU A 619 -21.44 40.60 16.72
N VAL A 620 -21.95 40.43 15.50
CA VAL A 620 -21.42 41.11 14.30
C VAL A 620 -21.36 42.63 14.52
N ALA A 621 -22.42 43.24 15.06
CA ALA A 621 -22.45 44.67 15.37
C ALA A 621 -21.39 45.10 16.41
N ARG A 622 -21.03 44.20 17.33
CA ARG A 622 -19.96 44.45 18.31
C ARG A 622 -18.61 44.41 17.63
N CYS A 623 -18.35 43.41 16.79
CA CYS A 623 -17.12 43.34 15.98
C CYS A 623 -16.95 44.60 15.12
N THR A 624 -18.01 45.08 14.45
CA THR A 624 -17.96 46.31 13.64
C THR A 624 -17.60 47.54 14.48
N ARG A 625 -18.20 47.68 15.66
CA ARG A 625 -17.91 48.83 16.56
C ARG A 625 -16.48 48.84 17.06
N GLU A 626 -15.87 47.67 17.17
CA GLU A 626 -14.47 47.52 17.55
C GLU A 626 -13.50 47.64 16.35
N GLY A 627 -14.00 47.93 15.15
CA GLY A 627 -13.18 48.10 13.94
C GLY A 627 -12.64 46.78 13.39
N ILE A 628 -13.33 45.66 13.65
CA ILE A 628 -12.98 44.34 13.13
C ILE A 628 -13.75 44.08 11.84
N THR A 629 -13.04 43.84 10.73
CA THR A 629 -13.64 43.49 9.43
C THR A 629 -13.92 41.99 9.36
N ILE A 630 -15.10 41.60 8.89
CA ILE A 630 -15.54 40.21 8.75
C ILE A 630 -15.70 39.90 7.26
N ASN A 631 -14.87 39.01 6.72
CA ASN A 631 -15.02 38.49 5.37
C ASN A 631 -15.56 37.07 5.41
N THR A 632 -16.67 36.82 4.71
CA THR A 632 -17.39 35.55 4.77
C THR A 632 -17.25 34.80 3.44
N PHE A 633 -16.75 33.57 3.50
CA PHE A 633 -16.65 32.63 2.38
C PHE A 633 -17.71 31.55 2.54
N MET A 634 -18.71 31.62 1.67
CA MET A 634 -19.84 30.71 1.66
C MET A 634 -19.62 29.57 0.68
N LEU A 635 -19.86 28.34 1.14
CA LEU A 635 -19.74 27.13 0.32
C LEU A 635 -21.09 26.63 -0.23
N GLU A 636 -22.20 27.14 0.30
CA GLU A 636 -23.56 26.85 -0.16
C GLU A 636 -24.28 28.12 -0.63
N ARG A 637 -25.20 27.97 -1.59
CA ARG A 637 -26.04 29.04 -2.15
C ARG A 637 -27.52 28.87 -1.80
N SER A 638 -27.83 28.64 -0.53
CA SER A 638 -29.23 28.68 -0.10
C SER A 638 -29.70 30.14 -0.04
N ARG A 639 -30.98 30.37 -0.39
CA ARG A 639 -31.56 31.72 -0.40
C ARG A 639 -31.51 32.35 1.00
N THR A 640 -31.80 31.57 2.02
CA THR A 640 -31.88 32.00 3.42
C THR A 640 -30.50 32.34 4.00
N LEU A 641 -29.45 31.57 3.66
CA LEU A 641 -28.07 31.89 4.02
C LEU A 641 -27.58 33.15 3.30
N THR A 642 -27.91 33.30 2.03
CA THR A 642 -27.59 34.50 1.23
C THR A 642 -28.17 35.76 1.88
N GLU A 643 -29.46 35.74 2.23
CA GLU A 643 -30.13 36.85 2.90
C GLU A 643 -29.52 37.17 4.28
N PHE A 644 -29.09 36.15 5.03
CA PHE A 644 -28.39 36.33 6.30
C PHE A 644 -27.02 36.98 6.12
N VAL A 645 -26.21 36.49 5.19
CA VAL A 645 -24.85 37.00 4.95
C VAL A 645 -24.89 38.41 4.34
N GLU A 646 -25.86 38.74 3.50
CA GLU A 646 -26.07 40.11 3.03
C GLU A 646 -26.38 41.09 4.17
N ARG A 647 -27.14 40.66 5.18
CA ARG A 647 -27.38 41.48 6.39
C ARG A 647 -26.10 41.63 7.21
N MET A 648 -25.36 40.55 7.42
CA MET A 648 -24.06 40.59 8.10
C MET A 648 -23.08 41.53 7.40
N THR A 649 -22.95 41.41 6.08
CA THR A 649 -22.04 42.20 5.24
C THR A 649 -22.38 43.68 5.31
N ARG A 650 -23.66 44.04 5.20
CA ARG A 650 -24.12 45.44 5.36
C ARG A 650 -23.83 46.00 6.74
N LEU A 651 -23.96 45.19 7.79
CA LEU A 651 -23.73 45.60 9.17
C LEU A 651 -22.24 45.79 9.49
N ASN A 652 -21.37 44.96 8.91
CA ASN A 652 -19.94 44.98 9.17
C ASN A 652 -19.12 45.83 8.19
N ARG A 653 -19.62 46.03 6.97
CA ARG A 653 -18.88 46.59 5.83
C ARG A 653 -17.72 45.71 5.34
N GLY A 654 -17.77 44.41 5.66
CA GLY A 654 -16.90 43.40 5.08
C GLY A 654 -17.37 42.94 3.70
N ARG A 655 -16.87 41.79 3.23
CA ARG A 655 -17.22 41.21 1.93
C ARG A 655 -17.73 39.77 2.09
N ALA A 656 -18.58 39.37 1.16
CA ALA A 656 -19.07 38.00 1.04
C ALA A 656 -18.62 37.40 -0.30
N PHE A 657 -18.07 36.20 -0.25
CA PHE A 657 -17.60 35.45 -1.41
C PHE A 657 -18.35 34.13 -1.52
N TYR A 658 -18.74 33.77 -2.73
CA TYR A 658 -19.32 32.48 -3.04
C TYR A 658 -18.25 31.60 -3.68
N ALA A 659 -17.78 30.60 -2.95
CA ALA A 659 -16.75 29.68 -3.42
C ALA A 659 -17.31 28.26 -3.52
N THR A 660 -16.81 27.48 -4.48
CA THR A 660 -16.95 26.03 -4.39
C THR A 660 -15.84 25.48 -3.49
N PRO A 661 -16.03 24.33 -2.82
CA PRO A 661 -15.02 23.75 -1.93
C PRO A 661 -13.65 23.63 -2.60
N GLU A 662 -13.60 23.26 -3.88
CA GLU A 662 -12.36 23.05 -4.63
C GLU A 662 -11.56 24.34 -4.85
N ARG A 663 -12.24 25.49 -4.86
CA ARG A 663 -11.67 26.82 -5.16
C ARG A 663 -11.55 27.72 -3.93
N LEU A 664 -12.04 27.28 -2.78
CA LEU A 664 -12.03 28.07 -1.54
C LEU A 664 -10.63 28.59 -1.20
N GLY A 665 -9.63 27.71 -1.27
CA GLY A 665 -8.24 28.07 -0.97
C GLY A 665 -7.69 29.16 -1.89
N GLU A 666 -8.02 29.12 -3.18
CA GLU A 666 -7.57 30.10 -4.17
C GLU A 666 -8.11 31.49 -3.84
N TYR A 667 -9.43 31.61 -3.59
CA TYR A 667 -10.04 32.90 -3.31
C TYR A 667 -9.52 33.54 -2.02
N VAL A 668 -9.38 32.75 -0.95
CA VAL A 668 -8.92 33.27 0.34
C VAL A 668 -7.45 33.72 0.25
N LEU A 669 -6.59 32.94 -0.40
CA LEU A 669 -5.17 33.28 -0.54
C LEU A 669 -4.97 34.51 -1.44
N VAL A 670 -5.69 34.61 -2.56
CA VAL A 670 -5.66 35.79 -3.43
C VAL A 670 -6.16 37.02 -2.71
N ASP A 671 -7.23 36.90 -1.92
CA ASP A 671 -7.76 38.01 -1.14
C ASP A 671 -6.77 38.50 -0.09
N TYR A 672 -6.14 37.57 0.62
CA TYR A 672 -5.15 37.87 1.65
C TYR A 672 -3.91 38.55 1.05
N VAL A 673 -3.33 37.97 -0.01
CA VAL A 673 -2.18 38.54 -0.71
C VAL A 673 -2.53 39.86 -1.39
N GLY A 674 -3.72 39.98 -1.98
CA GLY A 674 -4.19 41.20 -2.65
C GLY A 674 -4.30 42.41 -1.73
N LYS A 675 -4.56 42.20 -0.44
CA LYS A 675 -4.51 43.28 0.59
C LYS A 675 -3.09 43.69 0.95
N LYS A 676 -2.12 42.81 0.74
CA LYS A 676 -0.70 43.02 1.08
C LYS A 676 0.13 43.51 -0.11
N ALA A 677 -0.29 43.22 -1.34
CA ALA A 677 0.37 43.64 -2.55
C ALA A 677 -0.06 45.08 -2.94
N PRO A 678 0.88 45.99 -3.24
CA PRO A 678 0.52 47.26 -3.86
C PRO A 678 -0.13 46.98 -5.22
N THR A 679 -1.24 47.65 -5.49
CA THR A 679 -1.87 47.61 -6.80
C THR A 679 -0.90 48.24 -7.82
N VAL A 680 -0.37 47.43 -8.75
CA VAL A 680 0.42 47.91 -9.90
C VAL A 680 -0.44 48.78 -10.80
#